data_AF-A0A1M5HRU5-F1
#
_entry.id   AF-A0A1M5HRU5-F1
#
_cell.length_a   1.000
_cell.length_b   1.000
_cell.length_c   1.000
_cell.angle_alpha   90.00
_cell.angle_beta   90.00
_cell.angle_gamma   90.00
#
_symmetry.space_group_name_H-M   'P 1'
#
loop_
_entity.id
_entity.type
_entity.pdbx_description
1 polymer ?
#
loop_
_entity_poly.entity_id
_entity_poly.type
_entity_poly.pdbx_seq_one_letter_code
_entity_poly.pdbx_strand_id
1 'polypeptide(L)'
;MKKIDPTQSKQSSQLPASMKNFLLSFAVALIFLPAYSQSSSFNTIRWSTVAPQPFTLNEGQAKVVNGKLYSFGGFDSKKTTFTPTKRAYVYNPELNSWTPIADLPFTPNGTSFGGVTHAGIATDGTNIYIAGGYTSNTAGTGQIFGTKQVWRYNVATNTYTKMPDLPVVISAGQMVYLNGRLHYIGGTNASRTTDLGSHYMLDISSGANTWTNLAPLPNPRHHGGSAVLGGKIYYIGGQHEHDADLVPQKDVHRYDPETNTWTQMADMPVPAGAAGRNHITSSVVVVNNRIIVLGGQTVHQTGRTSMVSSYDPGTDTWTNLTPLPQARFSGVAGFIGNSIYYSGGSSTSTTYRGDLAVAENIISATPLEDSYVRDGTYAGDNYGNDTSLLVKLDNTTTAGYKRRTYLKFPVNSSSIIMAKLRLYGRNTENNTNTYITVKGLTNDTWTEAGITWNNAHAPPASSLYTNVINATKTYYEFDVTNFVKQEAATNGVVSFVVMDTARQNRILSFNSKEFGSNPPQLVITLAGASANFTNLKVNFQDNATAAPSGWVGDFGQAFGSRTSAGQGTGNTYGWLSRTTGSPVSLVGNGRNRKTPADATLATFMHMQANQASGTFDGVKVEGKWEAEVVNGSYDVTVSVGDASYYDSKHSVNIEGVPAIVSFTSSSTNKFKSATISVSVSDGKLTLDAIGGTNTKINYVIIQPTTSKRPSVTVNTQLPPNIFLLPTDPSLLVAAQQLRVYPNPAKDKFQVALPASYQGTVSLQLVDILGHVHQIANTEVRAGGTILNVDVAPLKLARGVYFLKVHGKNKELATTKLVIE
;
A
#
# COMPACT_ATOMS: atom_id res chain seq x y z
N MET A 1 -19.66 -67.88 -34.23
CA MET A 1 -19.58 -69.03 -33.28
C MET A 1 -18.85 -68.50 -32.05
N LYS A 2 -19.29 -68.57 -30.80
CA LYS A 2 -20.41 -69.20 -30.07
C LYS A 2 -20.76 -68.26 -28.89
N LYS A 3 -22.05 -68.16 -28.57
CA LYS A 3 -22.67 -67.52 -27.38
C LYS A 3 -22.35 -68.30 -26.10
N ILE A 4 -22.31 -67.62 -24.93
CA ILE A 4 -22.86 -68.02 -23.59
C ILE A 4 -22.99 -66.70 -22.78
N ASP A 5 -24.18 -66.10 -22.55
CA ASP A 5 -25.32 -66.39 -21.63
C ASP A 5 -25.08 -66.00 -20.14
N PRO A 6 -25.86 -65.05 -19.55
CA PRO A 6 -25.72 -64.59 -18.17
C PRO A 6 -26.80 -65.15 -17.23
N THR A 7 -26.40 -65.85 -16.16
CA THR A 7 -27.31 -66.18 -15.04
C THR A 7 -26.63 -66.10 -13.66
N GLN A 8 -27.03 -65.06 -12.93
CA GLN A 8 -27.49 -65.06 -11.53
C GLN A 8 -26.78 -65.87 -10.43
N SER A 9 -26.24 -65.09 -9.47
CA SER A 9 -26.70 -65.03 -8.07
C SER A 9 -26.00 -65.84 -6.96
N LYS A 10 -25.87 -65.10 -5.84
CA LYS A 10 -25.96 -65.48 -4.42
C LYS A 10 -24.77 -66.13 -3.68
N GLN A 11 -24.20 -65.25 -2.86
CA GLN A 11 -23.99 -65.36 -1.40
C GLN A 11 -22.84 -66.21 -0.81
N SER A 12 -21.97 -65.45 -0.15
CA SER A 12 -21.49 -65.58 1.24
C SER A 12 -20.10 -66.20 1.46
N SER A 13 -19.20 -65.40 2.06
CA SER A 13 -18.55 -65.69 3.34
C SER A 13 -17.60 -64.55 3.76
N GLN A 14 -18.02 -63.83 4.82
CA GLN A 14 -17.28 -63.30 5.97
C GLN A 14 -15.89 -62.63 5.83
N LEU A 15 -15.84 -61.34 6.22
CA LEU A 15 -14.64 -60.63 6.70
C LEU A 15 -14.60 -60.64 8.26
N PRO A 16 -13.39 -60.66 8.89
CA PRO A 16 -13.21 -60.93 10.32
C PRO A 16 -13.54 -59.76 11.27
N ALA A 17 -13.69 -60.13 12.55
CA ALA A 17 -14.38 -59.42 13.62
C ALA A 17 -13.60 -58.29 14.35
N SER A 18 -12.99 -57.35 13.63
CA SER A 18 -12.37 -56.14 14.25
C SER A 18 -13.03 -54.82 13.90
N MET A 19 -14.22 -54.83 13.28
CA MET A 19 -14.85 -53.63 12.71
C MET A 19 -16.34 -53.50 13.08
N LYS A 20 -16.67 -53.57 14.37
CA LYS A 20 -18.09 -53.56 14.82
C LYS A 20 -18.48 -52.59 15.93
N ASN A 21 -17.66 -51.59 16.24
CA ASN A 21 -18.08 -50.48 17.10
C ASN A 21 -17.72 -49.15 16.44
N PHE A 22 -18.56 -48.62 15.54
CA PHE A 22 -18.67 -47.17 15.29
C PHE A 22 -19.82 -46.82 14.32
N LEU A 23 -21.07 -47.13 14.67
CA LEU A 23 -22.24 -46.55 14.00
C LEU A 23 -23.37 -46.33 15.00
N LEU A 24 -23.30 -45.25 15.79
CA LEU A 24 -24.47 -44.57 16.32
C LEU A 24 -24.08 -43.14 16.74
N SER A 25 -23.95 -42.24 15.77
CA SER A 25 -24.02 -40.77 15.92
C SER A 25 -23.92 -40.13 14.54
N PHE A 26 -25.02 -40.15 13.78
CA PHE A 26 -25.21 -39.22 12.67
C PHE A 26 -25.61 -37.86 13.27
N ALA A 27 -24.61 -37.13 13.79
CA ALA A 27 -24.70 -35.69 13.94
C ALA A 27 -23.90 -35.10 12.80
N VAL A 28 -24.54 -34.24 12.00
CA VAL A 28 -23.95 -33.52 10.88
C VAL A 28 -22.75 -32.72 11.40
N ALA A 29 -21.55 -33.28 11.28
CA ALA A 29 -20.31 -32.52 11.35
C ALA A 29 -20.20 -31.77 10.02
N LEU A 30 -20.85 -30.60 9.95
CA LEU A 30 -20.33 -29.52 9.12
C LEU A 30 -18.91 -29.31 9.60
N ILE A 31 -17.94 -29.88 8.88
CA ILE A 31 -16.56 -29.46 8.99
C ILE A 31 -16.59 -28.00 8.59
N PHE A 32 -16.57 -27.11 9.59
CA PHE A 32 -16.20 -25.73 9.39
C PHE A 32 -14.77 -25.75 8.85
N LEU A 33 -14.65 -25.77 7.52
CA LEU A 33 -13.50 -25.15 6.87
C LEU A 33 -13.35 -23.77 7.51
N PRO A 34 -12.15 -23.36 7.93
CA PRO A 34 -11.97 -22.01 8.43
C PRO A 34 -12.52 -21.07 7.37
N ALA A 35 -13.54 -20.30 7.75
CA ALA A 35 -14.14 -19.32 6.87
C ALA A 35 -12.99 -18.47 6.31
N TYR A 36 -12.79 -18.54 4.99
CA TYR A 36 -11.95 -17.60 4.29
C TYR A 36 -12.59 -16.24 4.58
N SER A 37 -11.93 -15.47 5.44
CA SER A 37 -12.26 -14.06 5.68
C SER A 37 -12.46 -13.41 4.32
N GLN A 38 -13.64 -12.84 4.09
CA GLN A 38 -13.98 -12.13 2.86
C GLN A 38 -12.81 -11.21 2.49
N SER A 39 -12.31 -11.33 1.25
CA SER A 39 -11.21 -10.51 0.75
C SER A 39 -11.55 -9.04 0.98
N SER A 40 -10.62 -8.27 1.54
CA SER A 40 -10.77 -6.81 1.63
C SER A 40 -11.11 -6.26 0.23
N SER A 41 -12.23 -5.56 0.10
CA SER A 41 -12.74 -5.09 -1.19
C SER A 41 -12.00 -3.83 -1.64
N PHE A 42 -10.79 -3.99 -2.19
CA PHE A 42 -10.21 -2.95 -3.03
C PHE A 42 -10.37 -3.35 -4.51
N ASN A 43 -10.89 -2.42 -5.30
CA ASN A 43 -10.99 -2.53 -6.76
C ASN A 43 -10.29 -1.36 -7.45
N THR A 44 -9.75 -0.40 -6.68
CA THR A 44 -9.16 0.84 -7.18
C THR A 44 -7.77 1.04 -6.58
N ILE A 45 -6.85 1.58 -7.38
CA ILE A 45 -5.51 1.97 -6.95
C ILE A 45 -5.30 3.44 -7.33
N ARG A 46 -4.92 4.29 -6.38
CA ARG A 46 -4.56 5.69 -6.66
C ARG A 46 -3.07 5.80 -6.86
N TRP A 47 -2.67 6.04 -8.10
CA TRP A 47 -1.26 6.16 -8.45
C TRP A 47 -0.74 7.58 -8.23
N SER A 48 0.41 7.67 -7.57
CA SER A 48 1.24 8.87 -7.45
C SER A 48 2.69 8.51 -7.77
N THR A 49 3.56 9.51 -7.92
CA THR A 49 5.00 9.29 -8.10
C THR A 49 5.76 9.58 -6.82
N VAL A 50 6.75 8.75 -6.54
CA VAL A 50 7.70 8.90 -5.42
C VAL A 50 9.12 8.92 -5.96
N ALA A 51 10.14 8.99 -5.09
CA ALA A 51 11.51 9.17 -5.52
C ALA A 51 11.94 8.10 -6.55
N PRO A 52 12.51 8.53 -7.68
CA PRO A 52 12.91 7.62 -8.73
C PRO A 52 14.14 6.83 -8.30
N GLN A 53 14.34 5.67 -8.93
CA GLN A 53 15.61 4.96 -8.89
C GLN A 53 16.75 5.88 -9.32
N PRO A 54 17.97 5.69 -8.79
CA PRO A 54 19.13 6.49 -9.19
C PRO A 54 19.45 6.38 -10.68
N PHE A 55 19.17 5.23 -11.28
CA PHE A 55 19.36 4.95 -12.70
C PHE A 55 18.09 4.34 -13.28
N THR A 56 17.95 4.42 -14.61
CA THR A 56 16.87 3.68 -15.26
C THR A 56 17.11 2.19 -15.06
N LEU A 57 16.05 1.40 -14.91
CA LEU A 57 16.17 -0.04 -14.67
C LEU A 57 15.22 -0.80 -15.58
N ASN A 58 15.70 -1.90 -16.16
CA ASN A 58 14.87 -2.92 -16.79
C ASN A 58 15.31 -4.30 -16.31
N GLU A 59 14.36 -5.23 -16.15
CA GLU A 59 14.59 -6.65 -15.84
C GLU A 59 15.37 -6.90 -14.53
N GLY A 60 15.24 -5.95 -13.60
CA GLY A 60 15.71 -6.10 -12.24
C GLY A 60 14.91 -7.14 -11.45
N GLN A 61 15.49 -7.56 -10.34
CA GLN A 61 14.84 -8.44 -9.38
C GLN A 61 14.51 -7.66 -8.11
N ALA A 62 13.36 -7.95 -7.49
CA ALA A 62 13.05 -7.32 -6.22
C ALA A 62 12.24 -8.17 -5.25
N LYS A 63 12.43 -7.83 -3.96
CA LYS A 63 11.63 -8.32 -2.84
C LYS A 63 11.50 -7.25 -1.76
N VAL A 64 10.42 -7.35 -1.01
CA VAL A 64 10.17 -6.52 0.17
C VAL A 64 10.66 -7.25 1.42
N VAL A 65 11.43 -6.57 2.24
CA VAL A 65 11.84 -7.02 3.57
C VAL A 65 11.76 -5.83 4.53
N ASN A 66 11.19 -6.03 5.72
CA ASN A 66 11.09 -5.00 6.76
C ASN A 66 10.56 -3.64 6.26
N GLY A 67 9.49 -3.68 5.46
CA GLY A 67 8.85 -2.47 4.93
C GLY A 67 9.67 -1.68 3.90
N LYS A 68 10.69 -2.29 3.29
CA LYS A 68 11.53 -1.65 2.27
C LYS A 68 11.60 -2.49 1.01
N LEU A 69 11.67 -1.84 -0.14
CA LEU A 69 11.78 -2.49 -1.45
C LEU A 69 13.25 -2.60 -1.85
N TYR A 70 13.76 -3.82 -1.94
CA TYR A 70 15.13 -4.10 -2.37
C TYR A 70 15.13 -4.46 -3.85
N SER A 71 15.97 -3.78 -4.62
CA SER A 71 16.11 -3.92 -6.07
C SER A 71 17.54 -4.36 -6.40
N PHE A 72 17.67 -5.40 -7.21
CA PHE A 72 18.95 -6.02 -7.55
C PHE A 72 19.08 -6.17 -9.07
N GLY A 73 20.27 -5.90 -9.58
CA GLY A 73 20.67 -6.30 -10.93
C GLY A 73 19.84 -5.65 -12.03
N GLY A 74 19.63 -6.40 -13.13
CA GLY A 74 18.98 -5.95 -14.35
C GLY A 74 19.91 -5.20 -15.30
N PHE A 75 19.31 -4.46 -16.23
CA PHE A 75 19.98 -3.51 -17.10
C PHE A 75 19.72 -2.09 -16.62
N ASP A 76 20.78 -1.31 -16.45
CA ASP A 76 20.68 0.09 -16.06
C ASP A 76 21.38 1.05 -17.02
N SER A 77 21.09 2.35 -16.88
CA SER A 77 21.66 3.39 -17.74
C SER A 77 23.16 3.65 -17.55
N LYS A 78 23.82 2.94 -16.63
CA LYS A 78 25.26 3.08 -16.38
C LYS A 78 26.09 2.01 -17.09
N LYS A 79 25.45 1.08 -17.80
CA LYS A 79 26.12 0.10 -18.66
C LYS A 79 25.70 0.31 -20.12
N THR A 80 26.57 -0.10 -21.04
CA THR A 80 26.26 -0.18 -22.46
C THR A 80 25.21 -1.29 -22.71
N THR A 81 24.58 -1.27 -23.87
CA THR A 81 23.33 -2.01 -24.14
C THR A 81 23.41 -3.50 -23.79
N PHE A 82 22.43 -3.94 -22.98
CA PHE A 82 22.21 -5.31 -22.49
C PHE A 82 23.36 -5.95 -21.71
N THR A 83 24.17 -5.15 -20.99
CA THR A 83 25.12 -5.68 -20.01
C THR A 83 24.50 -5.67 -18.61
N PRO A 84 24.37 -6.84 -17.93
CA PRO A 84 23.83 -6.91 -16.58
C PRO A 84 24.65 -6.09 -15.58
N THR A 85 23.97 -5.47 -14.61
CA THR A 85 24.59 -4.66 -13.57
C THR A 85 24.71 -5.43 -12.25
N LYS A 86 25.75 -5.14 -11.48
CA LYS A 86 25.90 -5.62 -10.10
C LYS A 86 25.23 -4.71 -9.07
N ARG A 87 24.80 -3.52 -9.49
CA ARG A 87 24.25 -2.53 -8.58
C ARG A 87 22.95 -3.01 -7.95
N ALA A 88 22.78 -2.66 -6.69
CA ALA A 88 21.59 -2.93 -5.93
C ALA A 88 21.25 -1.73 -5.05
N TYR A 89 19.95 -1.54 -4.82
CA TYR A 89 19.42 -0.41 -4.06
C TYR A 89 18.29 -0.85 -3.16
N VAL A 90 18.10 -0.12 -2.07
CA VAL A 90 16.92 -0.24 -1.20
C VAL A 90 16.14 1.07 -1.23
N TYR A 91 14.84 0.98 -1.47
CA TYR A 91 13.91 2.09 -1.31
C TYR A 91 13.32 2.10 0.09
N ASN A 92 13.48 3.22 0.78
CA ASN A 92 12.80 3.47 2.04
C ASN A 92 11.59 4.39 1.79
N PRO A 93 10.34 3.89 1.92
CA PRO A 93 9.15 4.70 1.73
C PRO A 93 8.98 5.80 2.78
N GLU A 94 9.49 5.62 4.01
CA GLU A 94 9.41 6.63 5.07
C GLU A 94 10.27 7.86 4.75
N LEU A 95 11.43 7.63 4.14
CA LEU A 95 12.37 8.68 3.74
C LEU A 95 12.15 9.13 2.30
N ASN A 96 11.28 8.44 1.57
CA ASN A 96 11.10 8.59 0.14
C ASN A 96 12.44 8.66 -0.61
N SER A 97 13.31 7.66 -0.41
CA SER A 97 14.65 7.69 -1.00
C SER A 97 15.19 6.29 -1.32
N TRP A 98 16.00 6.22 -2.38
CA TRP A 98 16.78 5.04 -2.74
C TRP A 98 18.20 5.18 -2.19
N THR A 99 18.70 4.13 -1.54
CA THR A 99 20.07 4.06 -1.00
C THR A 99 20.80 2.89 -1.62
N PRO A 100 22.06 3.04 -2.09
CA PRO A 100 22.86 1.92 -2.56
C PRO A 100 23.11 0.92 -1.43
N ILE A 101 23.10 -0.36 -1.79
CA ILE A 101 23.48 -1.47 -0.90
C ILE A 101 24.64 -2.25 -1.52
N ALA A 102 25.11 -3.30 -0.86
CA ALA A 102 26.23 -4.09 -1.36
C ALA A 102 25.94 -4.62 -2.77
N ASP A 103 26.94 -4.46 -3.65
CA ASP A 103 26.90 -4.97 -5.01
C ASP A 103 26.75 -6.49 -5.02
N LEU A 104 26.00 -6.97 -6.02
CA LEU A 104 25.81 -8.39 -6.29
C LEU A 104 27.16 -9.10 -6.56
N PRO A 105 27.40 -10.28 -5.99
CA PRO A 105 28.63 -11.06 -6.16
C PRO A 105 28.64 -11.93 -7.44
N PHE A 106 27.74 -11.67 -8.40
CA PHE A 106 27.70 -12.39 -9.69
C PHE A 106 28.84 -11.93 -10.60
N THR A 107 30.02 -12.54 -10.41
CA THR A 107 31.26 -12.21 -11.14
C THR A 107 31.81 -13.44 -11.88
N PRO A 108 31.06 -14.09 -12.80
CA PRO A 108 31.52 -15.31 -13.46
C PRO A 108 32.75 -15.11 -14.35
N ASN A 109 33.08 -13.86 -14.72
CA ASN A 109 34.23 -13.50 -15.55
C ASN A 109 35.20 -12.52 -14.84
N GLY A 110 35.31 -12.62 -13.51
CA GLY A 110 36.16 -11.74 -12.70
C GLY A 110 35.43 -10.50 -12.17
N THR A 111 36.11 -9.69 -11.36
CA THR A 111 35.48 -8.59 -10.58
C THR A 111 35.27 -7.29 -11.37
N SER A 112 35.95 -7.16 -12.52
CA SER A 112 35.85 -5.99 -13.41
C SER A 112 34.48 -5.89 -14.11
N PHE A 113 33.82 -7.04 -14.34
CA PHE A 113 32.54 -7.15 -15.02
C PHE A 113 31.66 -8.14 -14.27
N GLY A 114 30.40 -7.79 -14.03
CA GLY A 114 29.51 -8.62 -13.22
C GLY A 114 28.13 -8.01 -13.07
N GLY A 115 27.22 -8.84 -12.61
CA GLY A 115 25.81 -8.53 -12.54
C GLY A 115 24.94 -9.69 -12.97
N VAL A 116 23.64 -9.55 -12.74
CA VAL A 116 22.66 -10.54 -13.14
C VAL A 116 21.36 -9.87 -13.59
N THR A 117 20.73 -10.42 -14.61
CA THR A 117 19.36 -10.11 -15.02
C THR A 117 18.56 -11.42 -15.10
N HIS A 118 17.23 -11.37 -15.13
CA HIS A 118 16.37 -12.57 -15.23
C HIS A 118 16.66 -13.66 -14.18
N ALA A 119 17.17 -13.28 -13.01
CA ALA A 119 17.36 -14.22 -11.91
C ALA A 119 16.03 -14.51 -11.21
N GLY A 120 15.89 -15.74 -10.70
CA GLY A 120 14.85 -16.06 -9.72
C GLY A 120 15.16 -15.34 -8.41
N ILE A 121 14.14 -14.81 -7.73
CA ILE A 121 14.31 -14.09 -6.46
C ILE A 121 13.22 -14.46 -5.44
N ALA A 122 13.63 -14.77 -4.21
CA ALA A 122 12.73 -15.12 -3.09
C ALA A 122 13.18 -14.45 -1.78
N THR A 123 12.31 -14.44 -0.78
CA THR A 123 12.66 -13.98 0.58
C THR A 123 11.97 -14.84 1.63
N ASP A 124 12.65 -15.08 2.75
CA ASP A 124 12.09 -15.71 3.96
C ASP A 124 11.56 -14.66 4.96
N GLY A 125 11.52 -13.38 4.57
CA GLY A 125 11.15 -12.25 5.43
C GLY A 125 12.33 -11.61 6.17
N THR A 126 13.52 -12.22 6.16
CA THR A 126 14.75 -11.70 6.78
C THR A 126 15.90 -11.55 5.78
N ASN A 127 16.05 -12.53 4.90
CA ASN A 127 17.07 -12.62 3.86
C ASN A 127 16.41 -12.62 2.48
N ILE A 128 17.21 -12.30 1.47
CA ILE A 128 16.81 -12.34 0.06
C ILE A 128 17.70 -13.34 -0.67
N TYR A 129 17.10 -14.22 -1.46
CA TYR A 129 17.78 -15.27 -2.21
C TYR A 129 17.70 -14.94 -3.70
N ILE A 130 18.81 -15.06 -4.42
CA ILE A 130 18.91 -14.77 -5.85
C ILE A 130 19.59 -15.96 -6.53
N ALA A 131 18.98 -16.50 -7.58
CA ALA A 131 19.40 -17.75 -8.20
C ALA A 131 19.30 -17.71 -9.73
N GLY A 132 20.32 -18.25 -10.41
CA GLY A 132 20.37 -18.34 -11.87
C GLY A 132 20.40 -16.95 -12.54
N GLY A 133 19.93 -16.89 -13.78
CA GLY A 133 19.84 -15.66 -14.56
C GLY A 133 20.97 -15.44 -15.57
N TYR A 134 20.87 -14.37 -16.36
CA TYR A 134 21.88 -13.99 -17.35
C TYR A 134 22.92 -13.07 -16.69
N THR A 135 24.19 -13.34 -16.94
CA THR A 135 25.33 -12.63 -16.32
C THR A 135 26.19 -11.95 -17.36
N SER A 136 27.05 -11.00 -17.01
CA SER A 136 27.90 -10.31 -17.99
C SER A 136 28.90 -11.24 -18.69
N ASN A 137 29.13 -11.02 -20.00
CA ASN A 137 30.21 -11.68 -20.74
C ASN A 137 31.61 -11.16 -20.32
N THR A 138 32.66 -11.86 -20.73
CA THR A 138 34.05 -11.53 -20.35
C THR A 138 34.50 -10.16 -20.84
N ALA A 139 33.93 -9.67 -21.95
CA ALA A 139 34.22 -8.34 -22.50
C ALA A 139 33.48 -7.20 -21.77
N GLY A 140 32.47 -7.51 -20.94
CA GLY A 140 31.64 -6.51 -20.27
C GLY A 140 30.75 -5.68 -21.20
N THR A 141 30.48 -6.20 -22.41
CA THR A 141 29.71 -5.52 -23.46
C THR A 141 28.38 -6.20 -23.78
N GLY A 142 28.03 -7.25 -23.05
CA GLY A 142 26.76 -7.96 -23.19
C GLY A 142 26.58 -9.02 -22.11
N GLN A 143 25.62 -9.92 -22.32
CA GLN A 143 25.32 -11.02 -21.40
C GLN A 143 25.70 -12.40 -21.95
N ILE A 144 26.00 -13.32 -21.04
CA ILE A 144 25.97 -14.76 -21.20
C ILE A 144 24.65 -15.22 -20.62
N PHE A 145 23.95 -16.08 -21.36
CA PHE A 145 22.65 -16.55 -20.94
C PHE A 145 22.82 -17.75 -20.01
N GLY A 146 22.75 -17.52 -18.70
CA GLY A 146 22.71 -18.60 -17.72
C GLY A 146 23.84 -18.62 -16.71
N THR A 147 23.48 -18.95 -15.48
CA THR A 147 24.40 -19.35 -14.41
C THR A 147 23.71 -20.36 -13.51
N LYS A 148 24.50 -21.13 -12.76
CA LYS A 148 24.00 -21.98 -11.68
C LYS A 148 24.06 -21.31 -10.31
N GLN A 149 24.61 -20.09 -10.24
CA GLN A 149 24.92 -19.46 -8.97
C GLN A 149 23.67 -19.12 -8.16
N VAL A 150 23.72 -19.45 -6.87
CA VAL A 150 22.75 -19.02 -5.86
C VAL A 150 23.46 -18.22 -4.77
N TRP A 151 22.83 -17.12 -4.35
CA TRP A 151 23.35 -16.23 -3.31
C TRP A 151 22.24 -15.85 -2.33
N ARG A 152 22.59 -15.79 -1.04
CA ARG A 152 21.75 -15.24 0.03
C ARG A 152 22.28 -13.88 0.45
N TYR A 153 21.46 -12.85 0.33
CA TYR A 153 21.70 -11.52 0.83
C TYR A 153 21.10 -11.37 2.25
N ASN A 154 21.93 -11.03 3.22
CA ASN A 154 21.51 -10.68 4.57
C ASN A 154 21.22 -9.18 4.64
N VAL A 155 19.96 -8.85 4.89
CA VAL A 155 19.47 -7.48 4.92
C VAL A 155 20.03 -6.67 6.09
N ALA A 156 20.23 -7.29 7.25
CA ALA A 156 20.69 -6.62 8.45
C ALA A 156 22.17 -6.24 8.37
N THR A 157 23.00 -7.12 7.81
CA THR A 157 24.45 -6.90 7.71
C THR A 157 24.89 -6.33 6.37
N ASN A 158 23.98 -6.23 5.38
CA ASN A 158 24.28 -5.80 4.02
C ASN A 158 25.40 -6.65 3.37
N THR A 159 25.33 -7.97 3.50
CA THR A 159 26.35 -8.90 2.99
C THR A 159 25.74 -10.09 2.26
N TYR A 160 26.54 -10.74 1.40
CA TYR A 160 26.14 -11.94 0.68
C TYR A 160 26.85 -13.18 1.22
N THR A 161 26.13 -14.31 1.24
CA THR A 161 26.67 -15.65 1.48
C THR A 161 26.38 -16.52 0.27
N LYS A 162 27.39 -17.27 -0.18
CA LYS A 162 27.22 -18.25 -1.26
C LYS A 162 26.34 -19.40 -0.79
N MET A 163 25.39 -19.81 -1.63
CA MET A 163 24.49 -20.95 -1.39
C MET A 163 24.81 -22.09 -2.37
N PRO A 164 24.32 -23.32 -2.13
CA PRO A 164 24.42 -24.42 -3.09
C PRO A 164 23.94 -24.02 -4.48
N ASP A 165 24.77 -24.28 -5.49
CA ASP A 165 24.44 -23.98 -6.88
C ASP A 165 23.21 -24.78 -7.35
N LEU A 166 22.45 -24.21 -8.28
CA LEU A 166 21.40 -24.92 -9.00
C LEU A 166 21.99 -26.14 -9.75
N PRO A 167 21.21 -27.22 -9.95
CA PRO A 167 21.69 -28.42 -10.67
C PRO A 167 22.09 -28.18 -12.12
N VAL A 168 21.52 -27.13 -12.73
CA VAL A 168 21.69 -26.80 -14.15
C VAL A 168 21.92 -25.30 -14.32
N VAL A 169 22.53 -24.93 -15.45
CA VAL A 169 22.61 -23.54 -15.89
C VAL A 169 21.24 -23.12 -16.42
N ILE A 170 20.61 -22.15 -15.77
CA ILE A 170 19.21 -21.78 -16.03
C ILE A 170 18.97 -20.29 -15.82
N SER A 171 17.95 -19.75 -16.49
CA SER A 171 17.60 -18.33 -16.43
C SER A 171 16.12 -18.09 -16.66
N ALA A 172 15.65 -16.91 -16.28
CA ALA A 172 14.27 -16.46 -16.44
C ALA A 172 13.20 -17.39 -15.81
N GLY A 173 13.64 -18.29 -14.92
CA GLY A 173 12.79 -19.06 -14.03
C GLY A 173 12.36 -18.22 -12.83
N GLN A 174 11.35 -18.72 -12.13
CA GLN A 174 10.80 -18.10 -10.94
C GLN A 174 11.40 -18.75 -9.69
N MET A 175 11.61 -17.96 -8.64
CA MET A 175 11.99 -18.52 -7.35
C MET A 175 11.03 -18.02 -6.27
N VAL A 176 10.58 -18.92 -5.41
CA VAL A 176 9.73 -18.58 -4.26
C VAL A 176 10.22 -19.29 -3.00
N TYR A 177 9.85 -18.75 -1.84
CA TYR A 177 10.08 -19.37 -0.54
C TYR A 177 8.75 -19.82 0.04
N LEU A 178 8.70 -21.06 0.54
CA LEU A 178 7.53 -21.62 1.22
C LEU A 178 7.99 -22.60 2.30
N ASN A 179 7.62 -22.37 3.55
CA ASN A 179 7.83 -23.29 4.69
C ASN A 179 9.28 -23.81 4.81
N GLY A 180 10.26 -22.92 4.80
CA GLY A 180 11.67 -23.30 4.95
C GLY A 180 12.33 -23.81 3.66
N ARG A 181 11.63 -23.77 2.52
CA ARG A 181 12.10 -24.32 1.25
C ARG A 181 12.13 -23.26 0.16
N LEU A 182 13.21 -23.24 -0.62
CA LEU A 182 13.32 -22.48 -1.85
C LEU A 182 12.89 -23.35 -3.02
N HIS A 183 12.00 -22.84 -3.86
CA HIS A 183 11.53 -23.52 -5.07
C HIS A 183 11.96 -22.71 -6.29
N TYR A 184 12.72 -23.31 -7.22
CA TYR A 184 13.07 -22.72 -8.51
C TYR A 184 12.29 -23.43 -9.62
N ILE A 185 11.48 -22.69 -10.37
CA ILE A 185 10.48 -23.25 -11.29
C ILE A 185 10.62 -22.61 -12.67
N GLY A 186 10.61 -23.45 -13.70
CA GLY A 186 10.63 -23.04 -15.10
C GLY A 186 11.94 -22.38 -15.52
N GLY A 187 11.90 -21.62 -16.62
CA GLY A 187 13.07 -20.92 -17.15
C GLY A 187 13.49 -21.42 -18.52
N THR A 188 14.66 -20.98 -18.97
CA THR A 188 15.27 -21.38 -20.25
C THR A 188 16.68 -21.90 -20.05
N ASN A 189 17.12 -22.75 -20.98
CA ASN A 189 18.49 -23.24 -21.03
C ASN A 189 19.49 -22.11 -21.40
N ALA A 190 20.78 -22.41 -21.25
CA ALA A 190 21.83 -21.42 -21.50
C ALA A 190 21.93 -20.92 -22.96
N SER A 191 21.30 -21.62 -23.90
CA SER A 191 21.26 -21.23 -25.31
C SER A 191 19.99 -20.44 -25.66
N ARG A 192 19.04 -20.30 -24.73
CA ARG A 192 17.72 -19.68 -24.95
C ARG A 192 16.91 -20.35 -26.07
N THR A 193 17.07 -21.66 -26.22
CA THR A 193 16.43 -22.49 -27.26
C THR A 193 15.43 -23.50 -26.71
N THR A 194 15.31 -23.61 -25.38
CA THR A 194 14.42 -24.60 -24.76
C THR A 194 13.71 -24.00 -23.55
N ASP A 195 12.39 -24.05 -23.60
CA ASP A 195 11.52 -23.80 -22.45
C ASP A 195 11.60 -24.96 -21.47
N LEU A 196 11.95 -24.67 -20.22
CA LEU A 196 12.12 -25.69 -19.18
C LEU A 196 10.89 -25.71 -18.26
N GLY A 197 10.42 -26.91 -17.94
CA GLY A 197 9.40 -27.16 -16.93
C GLY A 197 9.98 -27.57 -15.57
N SER A 198 11.31 -27.53 -15.41
CA SER A 198 11.99 -28.03 -14.21
C SER A 198 11.50 -27.34 -12.94
N HIS A 199 11.35 -28.11 -11.87
CA HIS A 199 10.98 -27.64 -10.54
C HIS A 199 11.98 -28.20 -9.52
N TYR A 200 12.88 -27.34 -9.05
CA TYR A 200 13.90 -27.70 -8.07
C TYR A 200 13.53 -27.15 -6.69
N MET A 201 13.77 -27.93 -5.62
CA MET A 201 13.56 -27.50 -4.24
C MET A 201 14.81 -27.69 -3.39
N LEU A 202 15.16 -26.67 -2.59
CA LEU A 202 16.20 -26.69 -1.59
C LEU A 202 15.60 -26.42 -0.20
N ASP A 203 15.73 -27.37 0.72
CA ASP A 203 15.27 -27.22 2.11
C ASP A 203 16.34 -26.51 2.96
N ILE A 204 16.23 -25.20 3.08
CA ILE A 204 17.19 -24.38 3.82
C ILE A 204 16.96 -24.45 5.34
N SER A 205 15.83 -24.98 5.80
CA SER A 205 15.51 -25.14 7.23
C SER A 205 16.26 -26.30 7.88
N SER A 206 16.50 -27.36 7.12
CA SER A 206 17.29 -28.52 7.53
C SER A 206 18.80 -28.35 7.35
N GLY A 207 19.22 -27.24 6.73
CA GLY A 207 20.62 -27.02 6.33
C GLY A 207 21.04 -27.87 5.12
N ALA A 208 20.09 -28.35 4.31
CA ALA A 208 20.39 -29.14 3.12
C ALA A 208 21.30 -28.38 2.16
N ASN A 209 22.20 -29.11 1.51
CA ASN A 209 23.17 -28.57 0.56
C ASN A 209 22.93 -29.01 -0.89
N THR A 210 21.81 -29.68 -1.17
CA THR A 210 21.48 -30.22 -2.49
C THR A 210 20.04 -29.91 -2.87
N TRP A 211 19.84 -29.63 -4.16
CA TRP A 211 18.51 -29.40 -4.73
C TRP A 211 17.87 -30.73 -5.14
N THR A 212 16.57 -30.85 -4.91
CA THR A 212 15.75 -32.02 -5.24
C THR A 212 14.76 -31.69 -6.35
N ASN A 213 14.42 -32.69 -7.17
CA ASN A 213 13.42 -32.52 -8.23
C ASN A 213 12.01 -32.74 -7.68
N LEU A 214 11.08 -31.89 -8.10
CA LEU A 214 9.65 -31.99 -7.84
C LEU A 214 8.88 -32.12 -9.16
N ALA A 215 7.55 -32.27 -9.08
CA ALA A 215 6.71 -32.36 -10.26
C ALA A 215 6.94 -31.15 -11.19
N PRO A 216 7.21 -31.39 -12.48
CA PRO A 216 7.53 -30.33 -13.42
C PRO A 216 6.29 -29.48 -13.71
N LEU A 217 6.52 -28.21 -14.05
CA LEU A 217 5.50 -27.30 -14.54
C LEU A 217 4.90 -27.85 -15.85
N PRO A 218 3.58 -28.14 -15.94
CA PRO A 218 2.97 -28.81 -17.09
C PRO A 218 3.08 -28.08 -18.43
N ASN A 219 3.10 -26.74 -18.40
CA ASN A 219 3.43 -25.90 -19.55
C ASN A 219 4.81 -25.24 -19.32
N PRO A 220 5.93 -25.85 -19.78
CA PRO A 220 7.27 -25.28 -19.71
C PRO A 220 7.32 -23.87 -20.28
N ARG A 221 7.80 -22.91 -19.50
CA ARG A 221 7.86 -21.50 -19.91
C ARG A 221 8.77 -20.70 -19.00
N HIS A 222 9.02 -19.45 -19.40
CA HIS A 222 9.91 -18.54 -18.71
C HIS A 222 9.44 -17.08 -18.76
N HIS A 223 10.15 -16.17 -18.09
CA HIS A 223 9.76 -14.76 -17.97
C HIS A 223 8.34 -14.55 -17.38
N GLY A 224 7.82 -15.55 -16.67
CA GLY A 224 6.55 -15.47 -15.96
C GLY A 224 6.67 -14.68 -14.66
N GLY A 225 5.62 -14.73 -13.85
CA GLY A 225 5.60 -14.23 -12.48
C GLY A 225 5.27 -15.36 -11.51
N SER A 226 5.51 -15.14 -10.22
CA SER A 226 5.19 -16.13 -9.19
C SER A 226 4.70 -15.49 -7.90
N ALA A 227 3.89 -16.25 -7.16
CA ALA A 227 3.40 -15.86 -5.86
C ALA A 227 3.20 -17.09 -4.97
N VAL A 228 3.26 -16.86 -3.65
CA VAL A 228 2.88 -17.85 -2.64
C VAL A 228 1.68 -17.31 -1.89
N LEU A 229 0.60 -18.08 -1.87
CA LEU A 229 -0.64 -17.68 -1.23
C LEU A 229 -1.42 -18.92 -0.77
N GLY A 230 -1.95 -18.89 0.45
CA GLY A 230 -2.68 -20.02 1.02
C GLY A 230 -1.85 -21.31 1.11
N GLY A 231 -0.54 -21.21 1.30
CA GLY A 231 0.37 -22.37 1.33
C GLY A 231 0.58 -23.07 -0.01
N LYS A 232 0.15 -22.46 -1.13
CA LYS A 232 0.33 -22.98 -2.49
C LYS A 232 1.21 -22.02 -3.31
N ILE A 233 1.85 -22.52 -4.35
CA ILE A 233 2.70 -21.72 -5.26
C ILE A 233 1.94 -21.48 -6.56
N TYR A 234 1.95 -20.27 -7.09
CA TYR A 234 1.34 -19.91 -8.36
C TYR A 234 2.42 -19.48 -9.36
N TYR A 235 2.37 -20.03 -10.57
CA TYR A 235 3.17 -19.60 -11.73
C TYR A 235 2.24 -18.96 -12.75
N ILE A 236 2.51 -17.70 -13.12
CA ILE A 236 1.57 -16.83 -13.82
C ILE A 236 2.20 -16.29 -15.11
N GLY A 237 1.50 -16.46 -16.24
CA GLY A 237 1.91 -15.95 -17.54
C GLY A 237 3.29 -16.46 -17.97
N GLY A 238 4.07 -15.60 -18.61
CA GLY A 238 5.40 -15.93 -19.16
C GLY A 238 5.36 -16.00 -20.68
N GLN A 239 6.35 -16.65 -21.28
CA GLN A 239 6.44 -16.82 -22.73
C GLN A 239 7.02 -18.19 -23.08
N HIS A 240 6.73 -18.63 -24.30
CA HIS A 240 7.51 -19.60 -25.05
C HIS A 240 8.48 -18.88 -25.97
N GLU A 241 9.54 -19.57 -26.36
CA GLU A 241 10.54 -19.09 -27.32
C GLU A 241 11.16 -17.75 -26.90
N HIS A 242 11.99 -17.14 -27.76
CA HIS A 242 12.69 -15.91 -27.39
C HIS A 242 12.84 -14.92 -28.54
N ASP A 243 13.05 -13.66 -28.16
CA ASP A 243 13.29 -12.54 -29.07
C ASP A 243 12.15 -12.38 -30.09
N ALA A 244 12.44 -12.44 -31.38
CA ALA A 244 11.45 -12.20 -32.44
C ALA A 244 10.33 -13.24 -32.46
N ASP A 245 10.62 -14.47 -32.04
CA ASP A 245 9.68 -15.59 -32.10
C ASP A 245 8.90 -15.77 -30.78
N LEU A 246 9.15 -14.92 -29.78
CA LEU A 246 8.53 -15.11 -28.47
C LEU A 246 6.99 -15.07 -28.53
N VAL A 247 6.37 -15.99 -27.79
CA VAL A 247 4.91 -16.10 -27.68
C VAL A 247 4.50 -15.92 -26.21
N PRO A 248 3.91 -14.77 -25.83
CA PRO A 248 3.44 -14.56 -24.47
C PRO A 248 2.29 -15.51 -24.11
N GLN A 249 2.27 -15.97 -22.86
CA GLN A 249 1.29 -16.90 -22.31
C GLN A 249 0.38 -16.20 -21.29
N LYS A 250 -0.85 -16.72 -21.13
CA LYS A 250 -1.83 -16.28 -20.12
C LYS A 250 -2.06 -17.30 -19.01
N ASP A 251 -1.45 -18.47 -19.12
CA ASP A 251 -1.66 -19.59 -18.20
C ASP A 251 -1.28 -19.29 -16.77
N VAL A 252 -2.10 -19.82 -15.85
CA VAL A 252 -1.85 -19.81 -14.43
C VAL A 252 -1.84 -21.25 -13.95
N HIS A 253 -0.75 -21.67 -13.32
CA HIS A 253 -0.66 -22.99 -12.72
C HIS A 253 -0.42 -22.85 -11.21
N ARG A 254 -1.16 -23.61 -10.41
CA ARG A 254 -0.99 -23.69 -8.95
C ARG A 254 -0.35 -25.02 -8.59
N TYR A 255 0.75 -24.98 -7.84
CA TYR A 255 1.41 -26.14 -7.27
C TYR A 255 0.98 -26.36 -5.83
N ASP A 256 0.66 -27.62 -5.53
CA ASP A 256 0.39 -28.10 -4.20
C ASP A 256 1.60 -28.89 -3.65
N PRO A 257 2.30 -28.37 -2.63
CA PRO A 257 3.45 -29.05 -2.04
C PRO A 257 3.08 -30.33 -1.25
N GLU A 258 1.83 -30.49 -0.82
CA GLU A 258 1.39 -31.66 -0.05
C GLU A 258 1.22 -32.89 -0.95
N THR A 259 0.73 -32.67 -2.17
CA THR A 259 0.52 -33.74 -3.16
C THR A 259 1.59 -33.80 -4.23
N ASN A 260 2.48 -32.79 -4.29
CA ASN A 260 3.48 -32.62 -5.35
C ASN A 260 2.82 -32.63 -6.75
N THR A 261 1.77 -31.82 -6.92
CA THR A 261 1.04 -31.73 -8.19
C THR A 261 0.78 -30.29 -8.60
N TRP A 262 0.61 -30.08 -9.92
CA TRP A 262 0.21 -28.81 -10.50
C TRP A 262 -1.24 -28.89 -11.00
N THR A 263 -1.97 -27.79 -10.88
CA THR A 263 -3.35 -27.62 -11.38
C THR A 263 -3.42 -26.36 -12.24
N GLN A 264 -4.06 -26.43 -13.41
CA GLN A 264 -4.40 -25.23 -14.20
C GLN A 264 -5.47 -24.43 -13.45
N MET A 265 -5.27 -23.11 -13.38
CA MET A 265 -6.22 -22.17 -12.81
C MET A 265 -6.78 -21.26 -13.91
N ALA A 266 -7.71 -20.36 -13.56
CA ALA A 266 -8.22 -19.38 -14.51
C ALA A 266 -7.10 -18.54 -15.14
N ASP A 267 -7.14 -18.42 -16.46
CA ASP A 267 -6.17 -17.66 -17.24
C ASP A 267 -6.17 -16.18 -16.87
N MET A 268 -4.98 -15.59 -16.85
CA MET A 268 -4.81 -14.17 -16.58
C MET A 268 -5.40 -13.30 -17.70
N PRO A 269 -6.12 -12.21 -17.37
CA PRO A 269 -6.56 -11.22 -18.34
C PRO A 269 -5.41 -10.58 -19.12
N VAL A 270 -5.67 -10.35 -20.41
CA VAL A 270 -4.75 -9.72 -21.35
C VAL A 270 -5.46 -8.62 -22.15
N PRO A 271 -4.73 -7.62 -22.69
CA PRO A 271 -5.30 -6.65 -23.61
C PRO A 271 -5.99 -7.32 -24.80
N ALA A 272 -7.03 -6.69 -25.36
CA ALA A 272 -7.75 -7.23 -26.51
C ALA A 272 -6.80 -7.52 -27.69
N GLY A 273 -6.88 -8.74 -28.22
CA GLY A 273 -6.02 -9.20 -29.32
C GLY A 273 -4.64 -9.72 -28.92
N ALA A 274 -4.27 -9.67 -27.63
CA ALA A 274 -3.00 -10.25 -27.14
C ALA A 274 -3.15 -11.73 -26.78
N ALA A 275 -2.08 -12.51 -26.97
CA ALA A 275 -2.04 -13.94 -26.61
C ALA A 275 -1.75 -14.20 -25.12
N GLY A 276 -1.07 -13.27 -24.45
CA GLY A 276 -0.53 -13.47 -23.11
C GLY A 276 0.17 -12.23 -22.55
N ARG A 277 0.78 -12.37 -21.37
CA ARG A 277 1.71 -11.37 -20.80
C ARG A 277 2.97 -12.07 -20.26
N ASN A 278 4.13 -11.52 -20.59
CA ASN A 278 5.43 -11.96 -20.10
C ASN A 278 6.20 -10.80 -19.45
N HIS A 279 7.44 -11.07 -19.03
CA HIS A 279 8.34 -10.11 -18.38
C HIS A 279 7.71 -9.50 -17.12
N ILE A 280 7.14 -10.38 -16.28
CA ILE A 280 6.41 -10.04 -15.04
C ILE A 280 7.03 -10.66 -13.77
N THR A 281 8.27 -11.17 -13.80
CA THR A 281 8.96 -11.85 -12.68
C THR A 281 8.90 -11.08 -11.36
N SER A 282 9.24 -9.79 -11.39
CA SER A 282 9.21 -8.90 -10.21
C SER A 282 8.03 -7.95 -10.23
N SER A 283 6.99 -8.25 -11.01
CA SER A 283 5.79 -7.43 -11.16
C SER A 283 4.52 -8.13 -10.64
N VAL A 284 4.70 -9.16 -9.82
CA VAL A 284 3.63 -9.86 -9.11
C VAL A 284 3.78 -9.61 -7.61
N VAL A 285 2.69 -9.18 -6.96
CA VAL A 285 2.62 -8.94 -5.51
C VAL A 285 1.40 -9.60 -4.91
N VAL A 286 1.50 -10.02 -3.65
CA VAL A 286 0.35 -10.51 -2.88
C VAL A 286 -0.17 -9.37 -2.03
N VAL A 287 -1.46 -9.11 -2.11
CA VAL A 287 -2.14 -7.99 -1.42
C VAL A 287 -3.48 -8.51 -0.91
N ASN A 288 -3.69 -8.44 0.41
CA ASN A 288 -4.94 -8.79 1.08
C ASN A 288 -5.60 -10.08 0.55
N ASN A 289 -4.82 -11.17 0.55
CA ASN A 289 -5.23 -12.49 0.07
C ASN A 289 -5.56 -12.59 -1.44
N ARG A 290 -5.05 -11.66 -2.25
CA ARG A 290 -5.15 -11.66 -3.71
C ARG A 290 -3.78 -11.58 -4.35
N ILE A 291 -3.64 -12.11 -5.56
CA ILE A 291 -2.41 -11.98 -6.36
C ILE A 291 -2.61 -10.86 -7.37
N ILE A 292 -1.76 -9.84 -7.38
CA ILE A 292 -1.82 -8.73 -8.33
C ILE A 292 -0.67 -8.83 -9.33
N VAL A 293 -0.98 -8.69 -10.62
CA VAL A 293 0.00 -8.64 -11.71
C VAL A 293 -0.01 -7.26 -12.36
N LEU A 294 1.15 -6.60 -12.35
CA LEU A 294 1.35 -5.22 -12.82
C LEU A 294 2.08 -5.20 -14.17
N GLY A 295 1.49 -4.57 -15.19
CA GLY A 295 2.16 -4.33 -16.47
C GLY A 295 2.57 -5.61 -17.22
N GLY A 296 3.73 -5.58 -17.88
CA GLY A 296 4.26 -6.68 -18.68
C GLY A 296 4.28 -6.36 -20.17
N GLN A 297 4.63 -7.38 -20.95
CA GLN A 297 4.75 -7.29 -22.40
C GLN A 297 3.85 -8.32 -23.10
N THR A 298 3.20 -7.89 -24.18
CA THR A 298 2.26 -8.65 -25.03
C THR A 298 2.79 -8.89 -26.44
N VAL A 299 3.82 -8.15 -26.86
CA VAL A 299 4.56 -8.35 -28.13
C VAL A 299 6.01 -7.93 -27.88
N HIS A 300 6.98 -8.68 -28.40
CA HIS A 300 8.40 -8.41 -28.19
C HIS A 300 8.76 -6.94 -28.45
N GLN A 301 9.33 -6.29 -27.44
CA GLN A 301 9.81 -4.89 -27.38
C GLN A 301 8.79 -3.78 -27.63
N THR A 302 7.71 -4.04 -28.36
CA THR A 302 6.74 -3.05 -28.87
C THR A 302 5.41 -3.07 -28.10
N GLY A 303 4.97 -4.24 -27.63
CA GLY A 303 3.68 -4.40 -26.94
C GLY A 303 3.83 -4.29 -25.42
N ARG A 304 3.88 -3.08 -24.86
CA ARG A 304 3.91 -2.86 -23.41
C ARG A 304 2.49 -2.64 -22.91
N THR A 305 2.16 -3.12 -21.72
CA THR A 305 0.83 -2.89 -21.12
C THR A 305 0.88 -2.14 -19.80
N SER A 306 -0.15 -1.33 -19.51
CA SER A 306 -0.39 -0.70 -18.21
C SER A 306 -1.36 -1.52 -17.35
N MET A 307 -1.86 -2.64 -17.86
CA MET A 307 -2.90 -3.44 -17.22
C MET A 307 -2.47 -3.92 -15.83
N VAL A 308 -3.37 -3.75 -14.86
CA VAL A 308 -3.21 -4.28 -13.50
C VAL A 308 -4.37 -5.22 -13.24
N SER A 309 -4.07 -6.46 -12.92
CA SER A 309 -5.06 -7.52 -12.75
C SER A 309 -4.88 -8.18 -11.39
N SER A 310 -5.98 -8.46 -10.72
CA SER A 310 -6.02 -9.11 -9.42
C SER A 310 -6.74 -10.45 -9.51
N TYR A 311 -6.15 -11.46 -8.90
CA TYR A 311 -6.66 -12.83 -8.88
C TYR A 311 -7.05 -13.20 -7.46
N ASP A 312 -8.26 -13.76 -7.34
CA ASP A 312 -8.76 -14.35 -6.12
C ASP A 312 -8.71 -15.89 -6.24
N PRO A 313 -7.81 -16.57 -5.50
CA PRO A 313 -7.72 -18.03 -5.55
C PRO A 313 -8.92 -18.75 -4.92
N GLY A 314 -9.72 -18.07 -4.10
CA GLY A 314 -10.91 -18.66 -3.46
C GLY A 314 -12.07 -18.83 -4.44
N THR A 315 -12.20 -17.92 -5.39
CA THR A 315 -13.22 -17.96 -6.45
C THR A 315 -12.68 -18.39 -7.81
N ASP A 316 -11.36 -18.49 -7.95
CA ASP A 316 -10.65 -18.71 -9.23
C ASP A 316 -11.05 -17.68 -10.29
N THR A 317 -11.14 -16.40 -9.89
CA THR A 317 -11.53 -15.31 -10.78
C THR A 317 -10.55 -14.16 -10.79
N TRP A 318 -10.53 -13.44 -11.92
CA TRP A 318 -9.73 -12.25 -12.13
C TRP A 318 -10.59 -10.98 -12.17
N THR A 319 -10.06 -9.89 -11.64
CA THR A 319 -10.63 -8.54 -11.72
C THR A 319 -9.56 -7.55 -12.17
N ASN A 320 -9.90 -6.69 -13.13
CA ASN A 320 -9.03 -5.58 -13.52
C ASN A 320 -9.10 -4.45 -12.49
N LEU A 321 -7.94 -3.90 -12.15
CA LEU A 321 -7.78 -2.75 -11.25
C LEU A 321 -7.39 -1.50 -12.05
N THR A 322 -7.23 -0.37 -11.36
CA THR A 322 -6.73 0.86 -11.96
C THR A 322 -5.37 0.61 -12.65
N PRO A 323 -5.25 0.89 -13.97
CA PRO A 323 -4.02 0.63 -14.72
C PRO A 323 -2.87 1.50 -14.22
N LEU A 324 -1.63 1.04 -14.44
CA LEU A 324 -0.42 1.84 -14.23
C LEU A 324 -0.53 3.17 -15.01
N PRO A 325 0.02 4.29 -14.51
CA PRO A 325 0.00 5.56 -15.23
C PRO A 325 0.65 5.51 -16.63
N GLN A 326 1.54 4.55 -16.85
CA GLN A 326 2.18 4.29 -18.14
C GLN A 326 2.35 2.78 -18.34
N ALA A 327 2.22 2.34 -19.59
CA ALA A 327 2.50 0.96 -19.98
C ALA A 327 3.99 0.61 -19.83
N ARG A 328 4.30 -0.45 -19.08
CA ARG A 328 5.66 -0.87 -18.72
C ARG A 328 5.75 -2.38 -18.62
N PHE A 329 6.91 -2.93 -18.94
CA PHE A 329 7.28 -4.33 -18.68
C PHE A 329 8.57 -4.38 -17.85
N SER A 330 8.82 -5.51 -17.18
CA SER A 330 10.06 -5.77 -16.44
C SER A 330 10.41 -4.72 -15.38
N GLY A 331 9.40 -4.18 -14.71
CA GLY A 331 9.59 -3.38 -13.51
C GLY A 331 9.80 -4.24 -12.27
N VAL A 332 10.15 -3.57 -11.18
CA VAL A 332 10.25 -4.17 -9.85
C VAL A 332 9.14 -3.64 -8.95
N ALA A 333 8.44 -4.54 -8.26
CA ALA A 333 7.29 -4.21 -7.45
C ALA A 333 7.40 -4.75 -6.02
N GLY A 334 6.70 -4.10 -5.11
CA GLY A 334 6.56 -4.53 -3.72
C GLY A 334 5.32 -3.95 -3.08
N PHE A 335 4.68 -4.72 -2.21
CA PHE A 335 3.60 -4.23 -1.36
C PHE A 335 4.16 -3.88 0.02
N ILE A 336 3.99 -2.63 0.44
CA ILE A 336 4.52 -2.11 1.70
C ILE A 336 3.44 -1.28 2.39
N GLY A 337 3.14 -1.60 3.64
CA GLY A 337 2.05 -0.96 4.38
C GLY A 337 0.72 -1.19 3.65
N ASN A 338 0.13 -0.13 3.10
CA ASN A 338 -1.09 -0.17 2.31
C ASN A 338 -0.90 0.31 0.86
N SER A 339 0.34 0.25 0.35
CA SER A 339 0.67 0.77 -0.97
C SER A 339 1.48 -0.22 -1.80
N ILE A 340 1.16 -0.30 -3.09
CA ILE A 340 1.97 -0.99 -4.09
C ILE A 340 3.02 -0.01 -4.62
N TYR A 341 4.28 -0.38 -4.52
CA TYR A 341 5.37 0.34 -5.16
C TYR A 341 5.74 -0.38 -6.45
N TYR A 342 5.82 0.34 -7.57
CA TYR A 342 6.25 -0.20 -8.86
C TYR A 342 7.31 0.73 -9.45
N SER A 343 8.54 0.24 -9.59
CA SER A 343 9.71 1.03 -9.98
C SER A 343 10.37 0.51 -11.25
N GLY A 344 10.87 1.44 -12.06
CA GLY A 344 11.57 1.13 -13.31
C GLY A 344 10.69 0.42 -14.33
N GLY A 345 11.30 -0.49 -15.08
CA GLY A 345 10.72 -1.15 -16.25
C GLY A 345 10.76 -0.26 -17.48
N SER A 346 10.93 -0.88 -18.65
CA SER A 346 10.99 -0.18 -19.94
C SER A 346 12.01 0.98 -19.97
N SER A 347 13.15 0.76 -19.31
CA SER A 347 14.25 1.73 -19.20
C SER A 347 13.85 3.08 -18.60
N THR A 348 12.94 3.08 -17.62
CA THR A 348 12.60 4.26 -16.82
C THR A 348 13.23 4.19 -15.42
N SER A 349 13.34 5.32 -14.74
CA SER A 349 13.72 5.38 -13.31
C SER A 349 12.54 5.68 -12.39
N THR A 350 11.37 6.06 -12.93
CA THR A 350 10.21 6.49 -12.14
C THR A 350 9.70 5.38 -11.23
N THR A 351 9.40 5.74 -9.99
CA THR A 351 8.70 4.88 -9.03
C THR A 351 7.28 5.37 -8.83
N TYR A 352 6.31 4.49 -9.08
CA TYR A 352 4.91 4.71 -8.73
C TYR A 352 4.61 4.18 -7.33
N ARG A 353 3.82 4.93 -6.58
CA ARG A 353 3.14 4.50 -5.35
C ARG A 353 1.65 4.40 -5.66
N GLY A 354 1.09 3.21 -5.52
CA GLY A 354 -0.32 2.92 -5.69
C GLY A 354 -0.97 2.70 -4.34
N ASP A 355 -1.68 3.70 -3.84
CA ASP A 355 -2.42 3.58 -2.59
C ASP A 355 -3.69 2.77 -2.86
N LEU A 356 -3.87 1.69 -2.10
CA LEU A 356 -5.08 0.88 -2.20
C LEU A 356 -6.26 1.71 -1.71
N ALA A 357 -7.25 1.83 -2.57
CA ALA A 357 -8.52 2.43 -2.21
C ALA A 357 -9.60 1.35 -2.31
N VAL A 358 -10.36 1.17 -1.23
CA VAL A 358 -11.78 0.82 -1.40
C VAL A 358 -12.32 1.91 -2.32
N ALA A 359 -13.02 1.54 -3.41
CA ALA A 359 -13.60 2.52 -4.32
C ALA A 359 -14.08 3.74 -3.52
N GLU A 360 -13.64 4.95 -3.89
CA GLU A 360 -14.50 6.08 -3.58
C GLU A 360 -15.85 5.68 -4.14
N ASN A 361 -16.91 5.77 -3.35
CA ASN A 361 -18.25 5.51 -3.86
C ASN A 361 -18.54 6.63 -4.88
N ILE A 362 -18.10 6.41 -6.12
CA ILE A 362 -18.32 7.28 -7.25
C ILE A 362 -19.67 6.85 -7.81
N ILE A 363 -20.68 7.68 -7.52
CA ILE A 363 -22.02 7.48 -8.04
C ILE A 363 -22.17 8.40 -9.24
N SER A 364 -22.66 7.86 -10.36
CA SER A 364 -23.10 8.69 -11.49
C SER A 364 -24.61 8.71 -11.49
N ALA A 365 -25.19 9.88 -11.24
CA ALA A 365 -26.62 10.09 -11.30
C ALA A 365 -27.02 10.61 -12.68
N THR A 366 -28.06 10.01 -13.27
CA THR A 366 -28.78 10.57 -14.43
C THR A 366 -29.77 11.64 -13.97
N PRO A 367 -30.21 12.56 -14.85
CA PRO A 367 -31.18 13.57 -14.48
C PRO A 367 -32.49 12.90 -14.08
N LEU A 368 -33.13 13.42 -13.03
CA LEU A 368 -34.56 13.19 -12.78
C LEU A 368 -35.37 13.87 -13.88
N GLU A 369 -34.96 15.09 -14.24
CA GLU A 369 -35.64 15.96 -15.20
C GLU A 369 -34.61 16.77 -15.98
N ASP A 370 -34.83 16.91 -17.28
CA ASP A 370 -34.10 17.81 -18.17
C ASP A 370 -35.02 18.40 -19.25
N SER A 371 -34.87 19.69 -19.53
CA SER A 371 -35.55 20.35 -20.64
C SER A 371 -34.80 21.61 -21.00
N TYR A 372 -34.98 22.12 -22.22
CA TYR A 372 -34.65 23.51 -22.51
C TYR A 372 -35.91 24.36 -22.65
N VAL A 373 -35.72 25.67 -22.60
CA VAL A 373 -36.77 26.68 -22.80
C VAL A 373 -36.32 27.68 -23.84
N ARG A 374 -37.28 28.31 -24.53
CA ARG A 374 -37.03 29.24 -25.62
C ARG A 374 -37.90 30.48 -25.51
N ASP A 375 -37.31 31.67 -25.70
CA ASP A 375 -38.04 32.93 -25.58
C ASP A 375 -38.91 33.28 -26.80
N GLY A 376 -39.58 34.44 -26.74
CA GLY A 376 -40.38 34.98 -27.85
C GLY A 376 -41.69 34.23 -28.09
N THR A 377 -42.02 33.97 -29.36
CA THR A 377 -43.27 33.29 -29.74
C THR A 377 -43.36 31.85 -29.22
N TYR A 378 -42.22 31.26 -28.86
CA TYR A 378 -42.09 29.90 -28.34
C TYR A 378 -42.13 29.84 -26.81
N ALA A 379 -42.42 30.96 -26.14
CA ALA A 379 -42.24 31.06 -24.69
C ALA A 379 -43.19 30.18 -23.87
N GLY A 380 -44.29 29.72 -24.48
CA GLY A 380 -45.23 28.77 -23.89
C GLY A 380 -44.98 27.31 -24.26
N ASP A 381 -44.00 27.02 -25.12
CA ASP A 381 -43.71 25.64 -25.54
C ASP A 381 -42.91 24.88 -24.49
N ASN A 382 -43.17 23.58 -24.37
CA ASN A 382 -42.41 22.64 -23.56
C ASN A 382 -41.57 21.72 -24.46
N TYR A 383 -40.35 21.43 -24.05
CA TYR A 383 -39.38 20.64 -24.82
C TYR A 383 -38.82 19.45 -24.02
N GLY A 384 -39.52 19.00 -22.97
CA GLY A 384 -39.02 17.94 -22.07
C GLY A 384 -38.94 16.54 -22.69
N ASN A 385 -39.53 16.33 -23.88
CA ASN A 385 -39.44 15.06 -24.61
C ASN A 385 -38.40 15.10 -25.76
N ASP A 386 -37.73 16.24 -25.97
CA ASP A 386 -36.75 16.36 -27.04
C ASP A 386 -35.50 15.56 -26.70
N THR A 387 -34.93 14.85 -27.67
CA THR A 387 -33.67 14.11 -27.48
C THR A 387 -32.44 15.01 -27.37
N SER A 388 -32.61 16.34 -27.52
CA SER A 388 -31.53 17.32 -27.51
C SER A 388 -31.84 18.49 -26.58
N LEU A 389 -30.86 18.88 -25.79
CA LEU A 389 -30.89 20.05 -24.93
C LEU A 389 -30.15 21.20 -25.61
N LEU A 390 -30.86 22.31 -25.86
CA LEU A 390 -30.35 23.43 -26.62
C LEU A 390 -30.00 24.63 -25.73
N VAL A 391 -28.86 25.24 -26.02
CA VAL A 391 -28.40 26.48 -25.41
C VAL A 391 -28.02 27.47 -26.50
N LYS A 392 -28.51 28.72 -26.41
CA LYS A 392 -28.19 29.81 -27.33
C LYS A 392 -28.38 31.13 -26.60
N LEU A 393 -27.40 32.02 -26.66
CA LEU A 393 -27.59 33.40 -26.26
C LEU A 393 -27.20 34.33 -27.42
N ASP A 394 -28.17 35.10 -27.88
CA ASP A 394 -27.96 36.10 -28.89
C ASP A 394 -27.51 37.44 -28.27
N ASN A 395 -26.66 38.18 -28.98
CA ASN A 395 -26.27 39.54 -28.63
C ASN A 395 -27.34 40.58 -29.01
N THR A 396 -28.36 40.19 -29.78
CA THR A 396 -29.46 41.07 -30.17
C THR A 396 -30.64 41.03 -29.19
N THR A 397 -31.53 42.01 -29.29
CA THR A 397 -32.83 42.04 -28.58
C THR A 397 -33.89 41.17 -29.26
N THR A 398 -33.55 40.42 -30.31
CA THR A 398 -34.49 39.63 -31.10
C THR A 398 -35.08 38.49 -30.28
N ALA A 399 -36.41 38.47 -30.20
CA ALA A 399 -37.15 37.42 -29.50
C ALA A 399 -37.07 36.09 -30.27
N GLY A 400 -36.99 34.96 -29.55
CA GLY A 400 -36.95 33.61 -30.14
C GLY A 400 -35.55 33.01 -30.28
N TYR A 401 -34.50 33.76 -29.93
CA TYR A 401 -33.10 33.36 -30.09
C TYR A 401 -32.43 32.96 -28.78
N LYS A 402 -33.10 33.11 -27.63
CA LYS A 402 -32.53 32.73 -26.34
C LYS A 402 -33.03 31.34 -25.95
N ARG A 403 -32.08 30.46 -25.65
CA ARG A 403 -32.35 29.10 -25.15
C ARG A 403 -31.50 28.81 -23.93
N ARG A 404 -32.11 28.21 -22.92
CA ARG A 404 -31.46 27.78 -21.68
C ARG A 404 -31.88 26.36 -21.38
N THR A 405 -30.94 25.54 -20.93
CA THR A 405 -31.20 24.17 -20.51
C THR A 405 -31.30 24.11 -18.99
N TYR A 406 -32.25 23.34 -18.47
CA TYR A 406 -32.47 23.08 -17.05
C TYR A 406 -32.27 21.59 -16.79
N LEU A 407 -31.57 21.27 -15.70
CA LEU A 407 -31.22 19.89 -15.33
C LEU A 407 -31.48 19.70 -13.84
N LYS A 408 -32.08 18.59 -13.44
CA LYS A 408 -32.34 18.23 -12.04
C LYS A 408 -31.80 16.83 -11.77
N PHE A 409 -31.02 16.67 -10.70
CA PHE A 409 -30.40 15.39 -10.33
C PHE A 409 -30.76 14.98 -8.90
N PRO A 410 -30.84 13.68 -8.60
CA PRO A 410 -30.93 13.20 -7.22
C PRO A 410 -29.55 13.28 -6.55
N VAL A 411 -29.53 13.65 -5.27
CA VAL A 411 -28.30 13.70 -4.45
C VAL A 411 -28.55 13.05 -3.10
N ASN A 412 -28.26 11.76 -3.01
CA ASN A 412 -28.61 10.93 -1.84
C ASN A 412 -27.44 10.72 -0.87
N SER A 413 -26.64 11.76 -0.58
CA SER A 413 -25.55 11.63 0.39
C SER A 413 -25.08 12.96 0.97
N SER A 414 -24.83 12.97 2.28
CA SER A 414 -24.16 14.06 3.00
C SER A 414 -22.62 13.93 3.00
N SER A 415 -22.07 12.83 2.48
CA SER A 415 -20.65 12.50 2.54
C SER A 415 -19.88 12.88 1.26
N ILE A 416 -20.34 13.88 0.52
CA ILE A 416 -19.77 14.24 -0.78
C ILE A 416 -18.36 14.81 -0.59
N ILE A 417 -17.37 14.29 -1.31
CA ILE A 417 -16.02 14.88 -1.42
C ILE A 417 -15.96 15.81 -2.63
N MET A 418 -16.42 15.33 -3.79
CA MET A 418 -16.38 16.02 -5.08
C MET A 418 -17.66 15.77 -5.86
N ALA A 419 -18.11 16.73 -6.67
CA ALA A 419 -19.18 16.54 -7.64
C ALA A 419 -18.86 17.24 -8.97
N LYS A 420 -19.02 16.52 -10.08
CA LYS A 420 -18.83 17.02 -11.44
C LYS A 420 -20.10 16.85 -12.27
N LEU A 421 -20.59 17.92 -12.87
CA LEU A 421 -21.62 17.85 -13.90
C LEU A 421 -20.93 17.57 -15.24
N ARG A 422 -21.43 16.60 -16.01
CA ARG A 422 -20.95 16.27 -17.36
C ARG A 422 -22.06 16.41 -18.37
N LEU A 423 -21.79 17.13 -19.47
CA LEU A 423 -22.72 17.32 -20.58
C LEU A 423 -22.09 16.82 -21.88
N TYR A 424 -22.72 15.86 -22.57
CA TYR A 424 -22.23 15.33 -23.83
C TYR A 424 -22.82 16.12 -25.00
N GLY A 425 -22.01 16.85 -25.75
CA GLY A 425 -22.53 17.74 -26.79
C GLY A 425 -21.45 18.42 -27.61
N ARG A 426 -21.85 19.44 -28.38
CA ARG A 426 -20.95 20.27 -29.21
C ARG A 426 -21.58 21.61 -29.57
N ASN A 427 -20.75 22.53 -30.08
CA ASN A 427 -21.21 23.64 -30.92
C ASN A 427 -21.62 23.08 -32.30
N THR A 428 -22.86 23.31 -32.72
CA THR A 428 -23.38 22.78 -33.99
C THR A 428 -23.26 23.75 -35.16
N GLU A 429 -22.92 25.01 -34.91
CA GLU A 429 -22.89 26.04 -35.96
C GLU A 429 -21.51 26.21 -36.60
N ASN A 430 -20.42 26.05 -35.84
CA ASN A 430 -19.05 26.21 -36.36
C ASN A 430 -17.98 25.59 -35.43
N ASN A 431 -16.72 25.66 -35.86
CA ASN A 431 -15.57 25.15 -35.11
C ASN A 431 -15.01 26.11 -34.06
N THR A 432 -15.57 27.32 -33.93
CA THR A 432 -15.05 28.34 -33.03
C THR A 432 -15.40 28.01 -31.58
N ASN A 433 -14.41 28.14 -30.71
CA ASN A 433 -14.59 28.03 -29.26
C ASN A 433 -15.66 29.03 -28.77
N THR A 434 -16.53 28.58 -27.87
CA THR A 434 -17.46 29.44 -27.15
C THR A 434 -17.58 29.00 -25.69
N TYR A 435 -18.03 29.90 -24.83
CA TYR A 435 -18.11 29.63 -23.40
C TYR A 435 -19.52 29.20 -23.03
N ILE A 436 -19.60 28.07 -22.34
CA ILE A 436 -20.81 27.61 -21.69
C ILE A 436 -20.69 27.83 -20.19
N THR A 437 -21.76 28.32 -19.58
CA THR A 437 -21.87 28.60 -18.16
C THR A 437 -22.95 27.72 -17.55
N VAL A 438 -22.60 27.03 -16.47
CA VAL A 438 -23.55 26.34 -15.59
C VAL A 438 -23.71 27.19 -14.33
N LYS A 439 -24.95 27.33 -13.88
CA LYS A 439 -25.31 27.95 -12.60
C LYS A 439 -26.19 27.02 -11.79
N GLY A 440 -26.00 27.00 -10.48
CA GLY A 440 -26.89 26.27 -9.56
C GLY A 440 -28.23 26.98 -9.40
N LEU A 441 -29.31 26.23 -9.20
CA LEU A 441 -30.64 26.74 -8.90
C LEU A 441 -31.08 26.17 -7.54
N THR A 442 -31.44 27.03 -6.60
CA THR A 442 -31.95 26.62 -5.27
C THR A 442 -33.45 26.36 -5.27
N ASN A 443 -34.13 26.57 -6.40
CA ASN A 443 -35.55 26.28 -6.56
C ASN A 443 -35.71 25.07 -7.47
N ASP A 444 -36.09 23.94 -6.85
CA ASP A 444 -36.26 22.65 -7.51
C ASP A 444 -37.72 22.32 -7.88
N THR A 445 -38.66 23.27 -7.77
CA THR A 445 -40.11 22.99 -7.93
C THR A 445 -40.58 22.87 -9.38
N TRP A 446 -39.73 23.18 -10.36
CA TRP A 446 -40.05 23.01 -11.77
C TRP A 446 -40.27 21.53 -12.11
N THR A 447 -40.98 21.23 -13.20
CA THR A 447 -41.14 19.85 -13.71
C THR A 447 -40.78 19.81 -15.19
N GLU A 448 -40.23 18.69 -15.65
CA GLU A 448 -39.90 18.48 -17.06
C GLU A 448 -41.07 18.73 -18.00
N ALA A 449 -42.27 18.23 -17.67
CA ALA A 449 -43.49 18.43 -18.46
C ALA A 449 -44.11 19.82 -18.30
N GLY A 450 -43.74 20.58 -17.27
CA GLY A 450 -44.37 21.86 -16.92
C GLY A 450 -43.51 23.09 -17.23
N ILE A 451 -42.20 22.94 -17.43
CA ILE A 451 -41.30 24.07 -17.63
C ILE A 451 -41.43 24.65 -19.05
N THR A 452 -41.57 25.97 -19.13
CA THR A 452 -41.62 26.78 -20.34
C THR A 452 -40.81 28.05 -20.09
N TRP A 453 -40.53 28.86 -21.10
CA TRP A 453 -39.81 30.12 -20.85
C TRP A 453 -40.58 31.06 -19.92
N ASN A 454 -41.92 31.06 -20.00
CA ASN A 454 -42.78 31.94 -19.21
C ASN A 454 -42.73 31.66 -17.70
N ASN A 455 -42.41 30.43 -17.28
CA ASN A 455 -42.38 30.04 -15.87
C ASN A 455 -40.99 29.55 -15.39
N ALA A 456 -40.00 29.46 -16.28
CA ALA A 456 -38.66 29.02 -15.92
C ALA A 456 -37.97 29.96 -14.93
N HIS A 457 -37.32 29.37 -13.92
CA HIS A 457 -36.60 30.15 -12.90
C HIS A 457 -35.44 30.92 -13.52
N ALA A 458 -35.34 32.21 -13.18
CA ALA A 458 -34.27 33.06 -13.66
C ALA A 458 -32.90 32.57 -13.15
N PRO A 459 -31.85 32.55 -14.00
CA PRO A 459 -30.51 32.19 -13.56
C PRO A 459 -30.00 33.15 -12.48
N PRO A 460 -29.46 32.67 -11.34
CA PRO A 460 -29.00 33.53 -10.26
C PRO A 460 -27.72 34.30 -10.63
N ALA A 461 -27.41 35.34 -9.86
CA ALA A 461 -26.21 36.14 -10.05
C ALA A 461 -24.92 35.40 -9.63
N SER A 462 -24.99 34.55 -8.59
CA SER A 462 -23.88 33.75 -8.05
C SER A 462 -23.89 32.29 -8.56
N SER A 463 -22.78 31.57 -8.35
CA SER A 463 -22.43 30.23 -8.89
C SER A 463 -22.21 30.21 -10.41
N LEU A 464 -20.93 30.15 -10.82
CA LEU A 464 -20.53 30.30 -12.21
C LEU A 464 -19.44 29.28 -12.53
N TYR A 465 -19.82 28.22 -13.25
CA TYR A 465 -18.91 27.18 -13.71
C TYR A 465 -18.81 27.28 -15.22
N THR A 466 -17.63 27.61 -15.73
CA THR A 466 -17.43 27.84 -17.17
C THR A 466 -16.61 26.72 -17.79
N ASN A 467 -16.92 26.39 -19.04
CA ASN A 467 -16.10 25.53 -19.88
C ASN A 467 -16.10 26.07 -21.31
N VAL A 468 -15.08 25.70 -22.09
CA VAL A 468 -14.94 26.06 -23.50
C VAL A 468 -15.42 24.88 -24.34
N ILE A 469 -16.42 25.14 -25.18
CA ILE A 469 -17.01 24.17 -26.09
C ILE A 469 -16.70 24.53 -27.54
N ASN A 470 -16.48 23.52 -28.38
CA ASN A 470 -16.21 23.65 -29.81
C ASN A 470 -17.01 22.62 -30.60
N ALA A 471 -16.71 22.40 -31.88
CA ALA A 471 -17.45 21.47 -32.73
C ALA A 471 -17.24 19.98 -32.40
N THR A 472 -16.28 19.65 -31.52
CA THR A 472 -15.98 18.26 -31.14
C THR A 472 -17.06 17.73 -30.22
N LYS A 473 -17.73 16.63 -30.60
CA LYS A 473 -18.74 16.00 -29.73
C LYS A 473 -18.05 15.21 -28.62
N THR A 474 -18.17 15.67 -27.38
CA THR A 474 -17.53 15.05 -26.21
C THR A 474 -18.25 15.43 -24.91
N TYR A 475 -17.85 14.84 -23.78
CA TYR A 475 -18.25 15.28 -22.45
C TYR A 475 -17.47 16.54 -22.05
N TYR A 476 -18.20 17.59 -21.69
CA TYR A 476 -17.68 18.77 -21.03
C TYR A 476 -17.99 18.69 -19.53
N GLU A 477 -16.97 18.85 -18.69
CA GLU A 477 -17.09 18.72 -17.23
C GLU A 477 -17.11 20.07 -16.52
N PHE A 478 -17.90 20.18 -15.45
CA PHE A 478 -17.98 21.34 -14.58
C PHE A 478 -17.84 20.89 -13.13
N ASP A 479 -16.88 21.45 -12.39
CA ASP A 479 -16.73 21.17 -10.96
C ASP A 479 -17.78 21.95 -10.18
N VAL A 480 -18.85 21.26 -9.79
CA VAL A 480 -20.02 21.81 -9.09
C VAL A 480 -20.01 21.44 -7.60
N THR A 481 -18.86 20.98 -7.08
CA THR A 481 -18.72 20.37 -5.75
C THR A 481 -19.35 21.19 -4.63
N ASN A 482 -19.05 22.48 -4.57
CA ASN A 482 -19.49 23.34 -3.46
C ASN A 482 -21.01 23.54 -3.47
N PHE A 483 -21.61 23.73 -4.65
CA PHE A 483 -23.06 23.92 -4.77
C PHE A 483 -23.82 22.63 -4.47
N VAL A 484 -23.36 21.50 -5.00
CA VAL A 484 -23.99 20.20 -4.74
C VAL A 484 -23.91 19.85 -3.25
N LYS A 485 -22.79 20.11 -2.57
CA LYS A 485 -22.67 19.93 -1.11
C LYS A 485 -23.70 20.76 -0.33
N GLN A 486 -23.93 22.00 -0.77
CA GLN A 486 -24.88 22.92 -0.14
C GLN A 486 -26.33 22.44 -0.30
N GLU A 487 -26.75 22.11 -1.53
CA GLU A 487 -28.13 21.70 -1.80
C GLU A 487 -28.46 20.29 -1.28
N ALA A 488 -27.50 19.35 -1.35
CA ALA A 488 -27.66 17.99 -0.81
C ALA A 488 -28.06 17.96 0.66
N ALA A 489 -27.60 18.93 1.45
CA ALA A 489 -27.94 19.04 2.87
C ALA A 489 -29.38 19.53 3.13
N THR A 490 -30.03 20.10 2.12
CA THR A 490 -31.33 20.77 2.25
C THR A 490 -32.49 19.86 1.88
N ASN A 491 -32.48 19.28 0.67
CA ASN A 491 -33.64 18.54 0.12
C ASN A 491 -33.30 17.29 -0.72
N GLY A 492 -32.01 16.94 -0.85
CA GLY A 492 -31.57 15.74 -1.57
C GLY A 492 -31.71 15.81 -3.10
N VAL A 493 -31.95 17.00 -3.65
CA VAL A 493 -32.04 17.26 -5.09
C VAL A 493 -31.12 18.43 -5.43
N VAL A 494 -30.66 18.50 -6.68
CA VAL A 494 -29.92 19.67 -7.16
C VAL A 494 -30.37 20.04 -8.57
N SER A 495 -30.71 21.32 -8.77
CA SER A 495 -31.03 21.87 -10.09
C SER A 495 -29.92 22.76 -10.64
N PHE A 496 -29.76 22.75 -11.96
CA PHE A 496 -28.83 23.59 -12.69
C PHE A 496 -29.53 24.27 -13.86
N VAL A 497 -29.06 25.48 -14.21
CA VAL A 497 -29.33 26.10 -15.51
C VAL A 497 -28.04 26.23 -16.29
N VAL A 498 -28.09 25.83 -17.56
CA VAL A 498 -26.99 25.89 -18.51
C VAL A 498 -27.31 26.96 -19.55
N MET A 499 -26.36 27.87 -19.73
CA MET A 499 -26.53 29.04 -20.60
C MET A 499 -25.22 29.43 -21.29
N ASP A 500 -25.33 29.98 -22.49
CA ASP A 500 -24.24 30.67 -23.17
C ASP A 500 -24.16 32.09 -22.55
N THR A 501 -22.97 32.50 -22.12
CA THR A 501 -22.70 33.87 -21.63
C THR A 501 -21.80 34.67 -22.56
N ALA A 502 -21.26 34.05 -23.60
CA ALA A 502 -20.40 34.70 -24.59
C ALA A 502 -21.19 35.58 -25.56
N ARG A 503 -22.53 35.41 -25.64
CA ARG A 503 -23.44 36.20 -26.51
C ARG A 503 -23.00 36.14 -27.97
N GLN A 504 -22.62 34.95 -28.44
CA GLN A 504 -22.07 34.78 -29.78
C GLN A 504 -23.11 34.33 -30.81
N ASN A 505 -24.39 34.25 -30.43
CA ASN A 505 -25.49 33.83 -31.28
C ASN A 505 -25.26 32.43 -31.89
N ARG A 506 -24.88 31.43 -31.08
CA ARG A 506 -24.59 30.06 -31.54
C ARG A 506 -25.45 29.02 -30.84
N ILE A 507 -25.89 28.00 -31.57
CA ILE A 507 -26.55 26.83 -30.98
C ILE A 507 -25.51 25.86 -30.45
N LEU A 508 -25.61 25.58 -29.15
CA LEU A 508 -24.97 24.46 -28.50
C LEU A 508 -26.01 23.37 -28.28
N SER A 509 -25.67 22.13 -28.63
CA SER A 509 -26.56 20.98 -28.53
C SER A 509 -25.91 19.91 -27.68
N PHE A 510 -26.62 19.48 -26.64
CA PHE A 510 -26.27 18.39 -25.75
C PHE A 510 -27.30 17.28 -25.87
N ASN A 511 -26.89 16.03 -25.62
CA ASN A 511 -27.84 14.93 -25.51
C ASN A 511 -28.74 15.14 -24.28
N SER A 512 -30.04 14.90 -24.44
CA SER A 512 -31.01 14.78 -23.34
C SER A 512 -30.99 13.36 -22.74
N LYS A 513 -31.64 13.13 -21.60
CA LYS A 513 -31.83 11.78 -21.06
C LYS A 513 -32.64 10.88 -22.02
N GLU A 514 -33.50 11.46 -22.86
CA GLU A 514 -34.29 10.79 -23.91
C GLU A 514 -33.42 10.27 -25.08
N PHE A 515 -32.17 10.71 -25.22
CA PHE A 515 -31.30 10.30 -26.33
C PHE A 515 -30.92 8.81 -26.26
N GLY A 516 -31.01 8.18 -25.09
CA GLY A 516 -30.70 6.77 -24.86
C GLY A 516 -29.21 6.42 -24.75
N SER A 517 -28.30 7.35 -25.08
CA SER A 517 -26.87 7.21 -24.86
C SER A 517 -26.19 8.53 -24.50
N ASN A 518 -25.18 8.45 -23.65
CA ASN A 518 -24.42 9.60 -23.15
C ASN A 518 -25.32 10.74 -22.62
N PRO A 519 -26.29 10.48 -21.72
CA PRO A 519 -27.12 11.53 -21.14
C PRO A 519 -26.27 12.48 -20.28
N PRO A 520 -26.83 13.62 -19.83
CA PRO A 520 -26.20 14.43 -18.80
C PRO A 520 -25.92 13.58 -17.54
N GLN A 521 -24.84 13.86 -16.83
CA GLN A 521 -24.47 13.09 -15.64
C GLN A 521 -24.02 14.01 -14.52
N LEU A 522 -24.46 13.72 -13.29
CA LEU A 522 -23.83 14.24 -12.09
C LEU A 522 -22.96 13.14 -11.47
N VAL A 523 -21.65 13.27 -11.59
CA VAL A 523 -20.66 12.33 -11.07
C VAL A 523 -20.23 12.79 -9.68
N ILE A 524 -20.61 12.04 -8.65
CA ILE A 524 -20.39 12.36 -7.24
C ILE A 524 -19.38 11.39 -6.67
N THR A 525 -18.29 11.92 -6.14
CA THR A 525 -17.34 11.18 -5.32
C THR A 525 -17.75 11.33 -3.87
N LEU A 526 -18.09 10.23 -3.20
CA LEU A 526 -18.34 10.23 -1.77
C LEU A 526 -17.06 9.90 -0.99
N ALA A 527 -16.98 10.41 0.23
CA ALA A 527 -16.08 9.89 1.22
C ALA A 527 -16.39 8.41 1.42
N GLY A 528 -15.37 7.57 1.24
CA GLY A 528 -15.43 6.21 1.76
C GLY A 528 -15.71 6.27 3.26
N ALA A 529 -16.19 5.17 3.83
CA ALA A 529 -16.50 5.05 5.26
C ALA A 529 -15.33 5.45 6.20
N SER A 530 -14.13 5.70 5.68
CA SER A 530 -12.91 6.11 6.38
C SER A 530 -12.87 7.56 6.92
N ALA A 531 -13.90 8.40 6.74
CA ALA A 531 -13.83 9.82 7.14
C ALA A 531 -14.37 10.18 8.54
N ASN A 532 -14.99 9.24 9.26
CA ASN A 532 -15.76 9.55 10.48
C ASN A 532 -15.23 8.94 11.79
N PHE A 533 -14.10 8.23 11.80
CA PHE A 533 -13.49 7.78 13.06
C PHE A 533 -12.73 8.94 13.72
N THR A 534 -13.23 9.43 14.86
CA THR A 534 -12.53 10.38 15.72
C THR A 534 -11.53 9.65 16.62
N ASN A 535 -10.51 10.35 17.12
CA ASN A 535 -9.49 9.76 18.00
C ASN A 535 -10.14 8.99 19.17
N LEU A 536 -9.78 7.72 19.36
CA LEU A 536 -10.22 6.91 20.50
C LEU A 536 -9.10 6.81 21.53
N LYS A 537 -9.38 7.20 22.78
CA LYS A 537 -8.43 7.15 23.90
C LYS A 537 -9.01 6.28 24.99
N VAL A 538 -8.46 5.09 25.19
CA VAL A 538 -8.94 4.10 26.16
C VAL A 538 -7.98 4.00 27.33
N ASN A 539 -8.50 4.21 28.53
CA ASN A 539 -7.80 3.98 29.79
C ASN A 539 -8.20 2.62 30.37
N PHE A 540 -7.23 1.74 30.60
CA PHE A 540 -7.46 0.40 31.17
C PHE A 540 -7.43 0.47 32.69
N GLN A 541 -8.52 0.09 33.36
CA GLN A 541 -8.73 0.39 34.77
C GLN A 541 -9.56 -0.66 35.52
N ASP A 542 -9.73 -0.53 36.83
CA ASP A 542 -10.73 -1.27 37.57
C ASP A 542 -12.12 -0.62 37.44
N ASN A 543 -13.18 -1.39 37.72
CA ASN A 543 -14.57 -0.95 37.54
C ASN A 543 -14.96 0.24 38.44
N ALA A 544 -14.28 0.44 39.58
CA ALA A 544 -14.62 1.52 40.50
C ALA A 544 -13.99 2.87 40.10
N THR A 545 -12.96 2.86 39.25
CA THR A 545 -12.29 4.09 38.82
C THR A 545 -13.09 4.78 37.72
N ALA A 546 -13.26 6.10 37.82
CA ALA A 546 -13.80 6.91 36.75
C ALA A 546 -12.72 7.17 35.68
N ALA A 547 -13.11 7.12 34.39
CA ALA A 547 -12.18 7.40 33.30
C ALA A 547 -11.66 8.85 33.36
N PRO A 548 -10.37 9.10 33.05
CA PRO A 548 -9.82 10.45 32.99
C PRO A 548 -10.54 11.34 31.96
N SER A 549 -10.56 12.66 32.18
CA SER A 549 -11.21 13.58 31.24
C SER A 549 -10.63 13.46 29.82
N GLY A 550 -11.51 13.28 28.83
CA GLY A 550 -11.11 13.05 27.43
C GLY A 550 -10.72 11.62 27.09
N TRP A 551 -10.92 10.66 28.02
CA TRP A 551 -10.69 9.23 27.83
C TRP A 551 -11.98 8.45 28.09
N VAL A 552 -12.06 7.25 27.51
CA VAL A 552 -13.06 6.25 27.87
C VAL A 552 -12.40 5.15 28.72
N GLY A 553 -13.14 4.56 29.65
CA GLY A 553 -12.64 3.50 30.54
C GLY A 553 -12.98 2.10 30.02
N ASP A 554 -12.02 1.19 30.03
CA ASP A 554 -12.23 -0.25 29.86
C ASP A 554 -11.78 -0.97 31.14
N PHE A 555 -12.70 -1.72 31.77
CA PHE A 555 -12.45 -2.46 33.00
C PHE A 555 -12.54 -3.98 32.84
N GLY A 556 -12.33 -4.48 31.63
CA GLY A 556 -12.24 -5.91 31.32
C GLY A 556 -13.48 -6.48 30.66
N GLN A 557 -14.34 -5.69 30.04
CA GLN A 557 -15.58 -6.24 29.47
C GLN A 557 -15.32 -6.98 28.15
N ALA A 558 -16.11 -8.02 27.87
CA ALA A 558 -16.05 -8.72 26.59
C ALA A 558 -16.28 -7.76 25.42
N PHE A 559 -15.63 -8.03 24.29
CA PHE A 559 -15.78 -7.24 23.05
C PHE A 559 -17.26 -7.06 22.69
N GLY A 560 -17.66 -5.81 22.43
CA GLY A 560 -19.04 -5.45 22.09
C GLY A 560 -19.32 -3.95 22.25
N SER A 561 -20.53 -3.52 21.92
CA SER A 561 -20.94 -2.10 21.98
C SER A 561 -20.92 -1.54 23.40
N ARG A 562 -20.40 -0.32 23.55
CA ARG A 562 -20.33 0.41 24.82
C ARG A 562 -21.52 1.35 24.96
N THR A 563 -22.28 1.16 26.04
CA THR A 563 -23.48 1.95 26.36
C THR A 563 -23.43 2.60 27.75
N SER A 564 -22.42 2.27 28.56
CA SER A 564 -22.27 2.80 29.92
C SER A 564 -21.63 4.20 29.95
N ALA A 565 -22.04 5.02 30.91
CA ALA A 565 -21.44 6.33 31.15
C ALA A 565 -19.92 6.19 31.39
N GLY A 566 -19.11 6.98 30.68
CA GLY A 566 -17.64 6.91 30.75
C GLY A 566 -16.97 5.90 29.82
N GLN A 567 -17.72 5.15 29.00
CA GLN A 567 -17.17 4.24 27.98
C GLN A 567 -17.31 4.75 26.53
N GLY A 568 -18.03 5.87 26.36
CA GLY A 568 -18.32 6.52 25.09
C GLY A 568 -19.47 5.86 24.34
N THR A 569 -20.58 6.59 24.18
CA THR A 569 -21.76 6.13 23.42
C THR A 569 -21.38 5.95 21.95
N GLY A 570 -21.60 4.75 21.40
CA GLY A 570 -21.36 4.45 19.98
C GLY A 570 -20.00 3.79 19.67
N ASN A 571 -19.15 3.57 20.68
CA ASN A 571 -17.91 2.80 20.50
C ASN A 571 -18.17 1.30 20.64
N THR A 572 -17.49 0.47 19.85
CA THR A 572 -17.45 -0.99 20.03
C THR A 572 -16.01 -1.40 20.29
N TYR A 573 -15.72 -1.92 21.49
CA TYR A 573 -14.41 -2.46 21.85
C TYR A 573 -14.52 -3.43 23.02
N GLY A 574 -13.43 -4.12 23.34
CA GLY A 574 -13.28 -4.95 24.53
C GLY A 574 -12.44 -6.19 24.29
N TRP A 575 -12.56 -7.16 25.19
CA TRP A 575 -11.65 -8.30 25.27
C TRP A 575 -12.18 -9.55 24.58
N LEU A 576 -11.27 -10.28 23.94
CA LEU A 576 -11.49 -11.60 23.38
C LEU A 576 -10.47 -12.58 23.96
N SER A 577 -10.86 -13.83 24.11
CA SER A 577 -9.95 -14.90 24.48
C SER A 577 -8.91 -15.06 23.38
N ARG A 578 -7.63 -15.02 23.74
CA ARG A 578 -6.54 -15.21 22.79
C ARG A 578 -6.60 -16.59 22.12
N THR A 579 -6.96 -17.62 22.89
CA THR A 579 -6.96 -19.01 22.43
C THR A 579 -8.12 -19.32 21.50
N THR A 580 -9.32 -18.81 21.81
CA THR A 580 -10.55 -19.17 21.08
C THR A 580 -11.05 -18.08 20.13
N GLY A 581 -10.53 -16.84 20.26
CA GLY A 581 -11.01 -15.68 19.50
C GLY A 581 -12.42 -15.22 19.86
N SER A 582 -13.08 -15.82 20.86
CA SER A 582 -14.43 -15.45 21.28
C SER A 582 -14.41 -14.32 22.32
N PRO A 583 -15.40 -13.42 22.37
CA PRO A 583 -15.51 -12.39 23.39
C PRO A 583 -15.40 -12.98 24.81
N VAL A 584 -14.60 -12.38 25.68
CA VAL A 584 -14.37 -12.86 27.05
C VAL A 584 -14.41 -11.72 28.06
N SER A 585 -15.09 -11.90 29.18
CA SER A 585 -15.03 -10.94 30.28
C SER A 585 -13.80 -11.21 31.15
N LEU A 586 -12.94 -10.20 31.26
CA LEU A 586 -11.83 -10.09 32.19
C LEU A 586 -12.17 -9.11 33.34
N VAL A 587 -13.45 -8.83 33.61
CA VAL A 587 -13.86 -7.97 34.72
C VAL A 587 -13.30 -8.55 36.02
N GLY A 588 -12.60 -7.70 36.79
CA GLY A 588 -11.81 -8.13 37.95
C GLY A 588 -10.30 -8.19 37.69
N ASN A 589 -9.83 -8.06 36.45
CA ASN A 589 -8.39 -8.01 36.12
C ASN A 589 -7.80 -6.58 36.14
N GLY A 590 -8.64 -5.56 36.33
CA GLY A 590 -8.21 -4.17 36.42
C GLY A 590 -7.65 -3.81 37.79
N ARG A 591 -6.66 -2.92 37.85
CA ARG A 591 -6.07 -2.44 39.10
C ARG A 591 -5.92 -0.92 39.06
N ASN A 592 -6.05 -0.30 40.24
CA ASN A 592 -5.68 1.09 40.46
C ASN A 592 -4.70 1.16 41.64
N ARG A 593 -3.48 1.62 41.39
CA ARG A 593 -2.43 1.79 42.40
C ARG A 593 -2.53 3.13 43.13
N LYS A 594 -3.36 4.05 42.67
CA LYS A 594 -3.50 5.45 43.13
C LYS A 594 -2.22 6.29 42.99
N THR A 595 -1.17 5.72 42.41
CA THR A 595 0.12 6.35 42.14
C THR A 595 0.64 5.84 40.79
N PRO A 596 1.27 6.67 39.95
CA PRO A 596 1.45 8.13 40.10
C PRO A 596 0.12 8.89 40.06
N ALA A 597 0.12 10.21 40.28
CA ALA A 597 -1.11 11.02 40.25
C ALA A 597 -1.82 10.98 38.88
N ASP A 598 -1.08 10.69 37.80
CA ASP A 598 -1.65 10.44 36.49
C ASP A 598 -2.44 9.13 36.48
N ALA A 599 -3.77 9.25 36.43
CA ALA A 599 -4.68 8.11 36.41
C ALA A 599 -4.41 7.15 35.24
N THR A 600 -3.89 7.64 34.10
CA THR A 600 -3.55 6.80 32.94
C THR A 600 -2.35 5.90 33.19
N LEU A 601 -1.56 6.15 34.23
CA LEU A 601 -0.44 5.29 34.65
C LEU A 601 -0.69 4.63 36.01
N ALA A 602 -1.59 5.19 36.82
CA ALA A 602 -2.02 4.59 38.08
C ALA A 602 -2.89 3.35 37.88
N THR A 603 -3.55 3.26 36.72
CA THR A 603 -4.47 2.19 36.37
C THR A 603 -3.92 1.29 35.26
N PHE A 604 -4.33 0.02 35.28
CA PHE A 604 -4.00 -0.94 34.21
C PHE A 604 -4.94 -2.15 34.21
N MET A 605 -4.87 -2.95 33.14
CA MET A 605 -5.47 -4.27 32.99
C MET A 605 -4.41 -5.36 32.81
N HIS A 606 -4.57 -6.50 33.47
CA HIS A 606 -3.77 -7.71 33.18
C HIS A 606 -4.24 -8.39 31.89
N MET A 607 -3.40 -8.41 30.85
CA MET A 607 -3.67 -9.12 29.58
C MET A 607 -3.39 -10.63 29.69
N GLN A 608 -2.46 -11.03 30.56
CA GLN A 608 -1.96 -12.40 30.69
C GLN A 608 -2.06 -12.88 32.15
N ALA A 609 -3.23 -12.72 32.76
CA ALA A 609 -3.46 -13.05 34.16
C ALA A 609 -3.25 -14.54 34.50
N ASN A 610 -3.36 -15.43 33.50
CA ASN A 610 -2.99 -16.84 33.60
C ASN A 610 -1.51 -17.05 33.95
N GLN A 611 -0.65 -16.05 33.71
CA GLN A 611 0.78 -16.08 33.99
C GLN A 611 1.18 -15.19 35.19
N ALA A 612 0.22 -14.62 35.91
CA ALA A 612 0.49 -13.85 37.11
C ALA A 612 1.03 -14.75 38.24
N SER A 613 2.03 -14.27 38.96
CA SER A 613 2.61 -14.98 40.11
C SER A 613 1.68 -14.90 41.34
N GLY A 614 1.66 -15.97 42.15
CA GLY A 614 0.87 -16.01 43.39
C GLY A 614 -0.65 -16.18 43.23
N THR A 615 -1.39 -15.81 44.28
CA THR A 615 -2.87 -15.78 44.29
C THR A 615 -3.37 -14.55 43.54
N PHE A 616 -3.87 -14.74 42.32
CA PHE A 616 -4.51 -13.70 41.53
C PHE A 616 -6.03 -13.78 41.69
N ASP A 617 -6.62 -12.69 42.18
CA ASP A 617 -8.04 -12.51 42.49
C ASP A 617 -8.82 -11.97 41.28
N GLY A 618 -8.67 -12.62 40.13
CA GLY A 618 -9.35 -12.26 38.88
C GLY A 618 -9.45 -13.43 37.91
N VAL A 619 -9.83 -13.13 36.66
CA VAL A 619 -10.02 -14.11 35.59
C VAL A 619 -8.66 -14.50 35.00
N LYS A 620 -8.23 -15.74 35.25
CA LYS A 620 -6.96 -16.31 34.74
C LYS A 620 -7.06 -16.75 33.27
N VAL A 621 -7.39 -15.82 32.38
CA VAL A 621 -7.42 -16.03 30.93
C VAL A 621 -6.49 -15.03 30.27
N GLU A 622 -5.80 -15.48 29.22
CA GLU A 622 -5.05 -14.58 28.34
C GLU A 622 -6.00 -13.93 27.33
N GLY A 623 -6.06 -12.60 27.38
CA GLY A 623 -6.91 -11.78 26.52
C GLY A 623 -6.12 -11.08 25.43
N LYS A 624 -6.75 -10.92 24.27
CA LYS A 624 -6.45 -9.85 23.31
C LYS A 624 -7.56 -8.80 23.39
N TRP A 625 -7.24 -7.56 23.05
CA TRP A 625 -8.20 -6.46 23.05
C TRP A 625 -8.45 -6.00 21.61
N GLU A 626 -9.70 -5.77 21.25
CA GLU A 626 -10.08 -5.24 19.94
C GLU A 626 -10.93 -3.97 20.09
N ALA A 627 -10.75 -3.02 19.17
CA ALA A 627 -11.69 -1.94 18.91
C ALA A 627 -12.18 -1.98 17.47
N GLU A 628 -13.48 -1.84 17.26
CA GLU A 628 -14.03 -1.61 15.94
C GLU A 628 -13.60 -0.21 15.47
N VAL A 629 -12.87 -0.17 14.36
CA VAL A 629 -12.39 1.04 13.72
C VAL A 629 -12.63 0.94 12.22
N VAL A 630 -12.65 2.07 11.53
CA VAL A 630 -12.75 2.02 10.07
C VAL A 630 -11.43 1.50 9.47
N ASN A 631 -11.49 0.82 8.33
CA ASN A 631 -10.26 0.44 7.65
C ASN A 631 -9.45 1.68 7.28
N GLY A 632 -8.16 1.69 7.60
CA GLY A 632 -7.31 2.87 7.45
C GLY A 632 -5.98 2.74 8.18
N SER A 633 -5.16 3.78 8.07
CA SER A 633 -3.89 3.87 8.79
C SER A 633 -4.05 4.69 10.07
N TYR A 634 -3.45 4.20 11.14
CA TYR A 634 -3.55 4.74 12.48
C TYR A 634 -2.17 4.88 13.12
N ASP A 635 -1.94 6.01 13.79
CA ASP A 635 -0.90 6.12 14.79
C ASP A 635 -1.48 5.62 16.12
N VAL A 636 -0.91 4.54 16.63
CA VAL A 636 -1.41 3.86 17.83
C VAL A 636 -0.37 3.94 18.92
N THR A 637 -0.73 4.61 20.02
CA THR A 637 0.13 4.72 21.20
C THR A 637 -0.37 3.77 22.28
N VAL A 638 0.48 2.89 22.78
CA VAL A 638 0.18 2.00 23.92
C VAL A 638 1.15 2.26 25.06
N SER A 639 0.71 2.02 26.29
CA SER A 639 1.58 2.03 27.47
C SER A 639 1.38 0.80 28.35
N VAL A 640 2.47 0.33 28.95
CA VAL A 640 2.53 -0.82 29.85
C VAL A 640 3.34 -0.52 31.11
N GLY A 641 3.01 -1.19 32.21
CA GLY A 641 3.73 -1.09 33.48
C GLY A 641 2.81 -1.09 34.71
N ASP A 642 3.44 -1.13 35.89
CA ASP A 642 2.78 -1.07 37.20
C ASP A 642 3.64 -0.23 38.15
N ALA A 643 3.01 0.69 38.87
CA ALA A 643 3.70 1.62 39.76
C ALA A 643 4.35 0.94 40.98
N SER A 644 3.87 -0.25 41.34
CA SER A 644 4.17 -0.92 42.60
C SER A 644 4.85 -2.29 42.43
N TYR A 645 4.67 -2.98 41.30
CA TYR A 645 5.17 -4.34 41.10
C TYR A 645 5.91 -4.51 39.78
N TYR A 646 7.14 -5.02 39.85
CA TYR A 646 8.07 -5.13 38.72
C TYR A 646 8.32 -6.58 38.26
N ASP A 647 7.36 -7.46 38.51
CA ASP A 647 7.45 -8.92 38.34
C ASP A 647 7.09 -9.40 36.92
N SER A 648 7.03 -8.48 35.95
CA SER A 648 6.42 -8.71 34.65
C SER A 648 7.38 -8.37 33.50
N LYS A 649 7.20 -9.05 32.37
CA LYS A 649 7.90 -8.80 31.12
C LYS A 649 6.88 -8.40 30.07
N HIS A 650 6.72 -7.11 29.84
CA HIS A 650 5.65 -6.56 29.01
C HIS A 650 5.99 -6.64 27.53
N SER A 651 5.06 -7.17 26.73
CA SER A 651 5.06 -7.03 25.28
C SER A 651 3.66 -6.67 24.80
N VAL A 652 3.58 -5.80 23.79
CA VAL A 652 2.32 -5.46 23.12
C VAL A 652 2.57 -5.41 21.62
N ASN A 653 1.76 -6.16 20.87
CA ASN A 653 1.70 -6.12 19.41
C ASN A 653 0.39 -5.44 18.99
N ILE A 654 0.45 -4.66 17.92
CA ILE A 654 -0.68 -3.91 17.34
C ILE A 654 -0.78 -4.37 15.89
N GLU A 655 -1.93 -4.95 15.48
CA GLU A 655 -2.09 -5.53 14.15
C GLU A 655 -0.97 -6.55 13.80
N GLY A 656 -0.50 -7.31 14.79
CA GLY A 656 0.62 -8.25 14.65
C GLY A 656 2.01 -7.60 14.55
N VAL A 657 2.11 -6.27 14.58
CA VAL A 657 3.38 -5.53 14.59
C VAL A 657 3.81 -5.24 16.03
N PRO A 658 5.05 -5.60 16.44
CA PRO A 658 5.49 -5.33 17.80
C PRO A 658 5.66 -3.83 18.10
N ALA A 659 4.94 -3.32 19.09
CA ALA A 659 5.06 -1.94 19.58
C ALA A 659 5.96 -1.86 20.82
N ILE A 660 5.78 -2.79 21.76
CA ILE A 660 6.64 -2.95 22.94
C ILE A 660 7.12 -4.40 22.96
N VAL A 661 8.43 -4.59 23.00
CA VAL A 661 9.06 -5.92 23.01
C VAL A 661 9.81 -6.14 24.31
N SER A 662 9.40 -7.12 25.11
CA SER A 662 10.17 -7.66 26.23
C SER A 662 10.60 -6.64 27.29
N PHE A 663 9.79 -5.60 27.53
CA PHE A 663 10.11 -4.58 28.53
C PHE A 663 9.98 -5.14 29.95
N THR A 664 11.05 -5.10 30.73
CA THR A 664 11.01 -5.47 32.15
C THR A 664 11.04 -4.20 32.98
N SER A 665 9.95 -3.94 33.71
CA SER A 665 9.85 -2.78 34.59
C SER A 665 10.84 -2.87 35.75
N SER A 666 11.21 -1.74 36.34
CA SER A 666 12.03 -1.64 37.55
C SER A 666 11.58 -0.48 38.43
N SER A 667 12.14 -0.37 39.64
CA SER A 667 11.86 0.75 40.57
C SER A 667 12.15 2.13 39.98
N THR A 668 13.08 2.21 39.02
CA THR A 668 13.48 3.46 38.34
C THR A 668 12.86 3.61 36.95
N ASN A 669 12.39 2.53 36.33
CA ASN A 669 11.77 2.53 35.01
C ASN A 669 10.48 1.70 35.02
N LYS A 670 9.41 2.30 35.54
CA LYS A 670 8.17 1.59 35.90
C LYS A 670 7.23 1.36 34.71
N PHE A 671 7.29 2.25 33.72
CA PHE A 671 6.36 2.29 32.59
C PHE A 671 7.12 2.43 31.28
N LYS A 672 6.55 1.90 30.21
CA LYS A 672 7.01 2.14 28.83
C LYS A 672 5.82 2.48 27.96
N SER A 673 5.98 3.46 27.08
CA SER A 673 5.05 3.74 26.01
C SER A 673 5.73 3.62 24.65
N ALA A 674 4.95 3.33 23.63
CA ALA A 674 5.40 3.31 22.25
C ALA A 674 4.26 3.75 21.33
N THR A 675 4.61 4.50 20.28
CA THR A 675 3.69 4.83 19.18
C THR A 675 4.20 4.15 17.92
N ILE A 676 3.33 3.40 17.25
CA ILE A 676 3.62 2.83 15.94
C ILE A 676 2.48 3.13 14.96
N SER A 677 2.82 3.28 13.68
CA SER A 677 1.83 3.41 12.63
C SER A 677 1.45 2.03 12.11
N VAL A 678 0.16 1.70 12.13
CA VAL A 678 -0.39 0.42 11.67
C VAL A 678 -1.54 0.64 10.71
N SER A 679 -1.87 -0.37 9.91
CA SER A 679 -3.03 -0.33 9.00
C SER A 679 -4.04 -1.38 9.42
N VAL A 680 -5.29 -0.97 9.57
CA VAL A 680 -6.44 -1.84 9.86
C VAL A 680 -7.16 -2.17 8.55
N SER A 681 -7.48 -3.44 8.33
CA SER A 681 -8.04 -3.94 7.07
C SER A 681 -9.30 -4.79 7.21
N ASP A 682 -9.65 -5.19 8.43
CA ASP A 682 -10.80 -6.05 8.78
C ASP A 682 -11.87 -5.33 9.62
N GLY A 683 -11.76 -4.00 9.75
CA GLY A 683 -12.64 -3.15 10.56
C GLY A 683 -12.34 -3.20 12.06
N LYS A 684 -11.21 -3.80 12.48
CA LYS A 684 -10.86 -3.93 13.88
C LYS A 684 -9.38 -3.70 14.12
N LEU A 685 -9.07 -2.91 15.14
CA LEU A 685 -7.71 -2.77 15.65
C LEU A 685 -7.51 -3.73 16.81
N THR A 686 -6.52 -4.61 16.69
CA THR A 686 -6.21 -5.68 17.63
C THR A 686 -4.91 -5.40 18.39
N LEU A 687 -4.98 -5.52 19.71
CA LEU A 687 -3.84 -5.53 20.62
C LEU A 687 -3.69 -6.91 21.26
N ASP A 688 -2.48 -7.47 21.26
CA ASP A 688 -2.16 -8.70 21.99
C ASP A 688 -0.83 -8.60 22.75
N ALA A 689 -0.60 -9.55 23.66
CA ALA A 689 0.57 -9.58 24.52
C ALA A 689 1.60 -10.67 24.15
N ILE A 690 1.64 -11.13 22.89
CA ILE A 690 2.58 -12.19 22.46
C ILE A 690 4.01 -11.78 22.76
N GLY A 691 4.77 -12.71 23.34
CA GLY A 691 6.18 -12.50 23.70
C GLY A 691 6.36 -11.78 25.05
N GLY A 692 5.29 -11.49 25.77
CA GLY A 692 5.32 -11.01 27.16
C GLY A 692 4.95 -12.09 28.18
N THR A 693 5.16 -11.79 29.45
CA THR A 693 4.68 -12.54 30.61
C THR A 693 4.04 -11.58 31.61
N ASN A 694 2.78 -11.86 31.98
CA ASN A 694 1.97 -11.01 32.86
C ASN A 694 1.91 -9.53 32.39
N THR A 695 1.73 -9.30 31.07
CA THR A 695 1.67 -7.94 30.52
C THR A 695 0.50 -7.16 31.14
N LYS A 696 0.84 -6.03 31.76
CA LYS A 696 -0.10 -5.04 32.32
C LYS A 696 -0.17 -3.83 31.38
N ILE A 697 -1.31 -3.60 30.74
CA ILE A 697 -1.54 -2.49 29.80
C ILE A 697 -2.25 -1.33 30.52
N ASN A 698 -1.73 -0.12 30.39
CA ASN A 698 -2.25 1.08 31.05
C ASN A 698 -3.25 1.83 30.17
N TYR A 699 -2.89 2.13 28.93
CA TYR A 699 -3.76 2.84 28.00
C TYR A 699 -3.46 2.52 26.52
N VAL A 700 -4.42 2.84 25.65
CA VAL A 700 -4.23 2.93 24.20
C VAL A 700 -4.83 4.24 23.64
N ILE A 701 -4.12 4.86 22.70
CA ILE A 701 -4.61 5.98 21.87
C ILE A 701 -4.61 5.51 20.43
N ILE A 702 -5.74 5.62 19.74
CA ILE A 702 -5.92 5.29 18.33
C ILE A 702 -6.28 6.58 17.59
N GLN A 703 -5.40 7.02 16.69
CA GLN A 703 -5.59 8.25 15.93
C GLN A 703 -5.40 7.99 14.43
N PRO A 704 -6.35 8.38 13.55
CA PRO A 704 -6.14 8.32 12.11
C PRO A 704 -4.92 9.13 11.68
N THR A 705 -4.13 8.60 10.73
CA THR A 705 -2.98 9.34 10.18
C THR A 705 -3.47 10.49 9.28
N THR A 706 -3.57 11.71 9.81
CA THR A 706 -3.93 12.91 9.04
C THR A 706 -2.68 13.41 8.29
N SER A 707 -2.62 13.15 6.99
CA SER A 707 -1.41 13.39 6.17
C SER A 707 -1.03 14.88 6.07
N LYS A 708 0.08 15.29 6.72
CA LYS A 708 1.05 16.30 6.23
C LYS A 708 2.28 16.33 7.16
N ARG A 709 3.37 15.64 6.80
CA ARG A 709 4.70 15.99 7.32
C ARG A 709 5.36 16.95 6.32
N PRO A 710 6.04 18.03 6.73
CA PRO A 710 6.62 18.98 5.79
C PRO A 710 7.63 18.29 4.87
N SER A 711 7.33 18.23 3.58
CA SER A 711 8.32 17.88 2.55
C SER A 711 9.22 19.09 2.35
N VAL A 712 10.47 19.02 2.82
CA VAL A 712 11.50 19.96 2.39
C VAL A 712 11.92 19.54 0.98
N THR A 713 11.49 20.28 -0.03
CA THR A 713 11.98 20.13 -1.41
C THR A 713 13.44 20.57 -1.43
N VAL A 714 14.37 19.61 -1.46
CA VAL A 714 15.78 19.90 -1.78
C VAL A 714 15.89 19.94 -3.30
N ASN A 715 16.09 21.14 -3.86
CA ASN A 715 16.51 21.31 -5.25
C ASN A 715 17.90 20.69 -5.42
N THR A 716 17.98 19.51 -6.04
CA THR A 716 19.26 18.90 -6.45
C THR A 716 19.40 18.98 -7.97
N GLN A 717 19.94 20.09 -8.46
CA GLN A 717 20.84 20.06 -9.60
C GLN A 717 22.25 20.29 -9.07
N LEU A 718 23.18 19.38 -9.37
CA LEU A 718 24.55 19.61 -9.88
C LEU A 718 25.32 18.25 -9.97
N PRO A 719 26.38 18.17 -10.81
CA PRO A 719 26.68 17.05 -11.72
C PRO A 719 27.65 15.98 -11.17
N PRO A 720 27.92 14.88 -11.92
CA PRO A 720 28.57 13.66 -11.41
C PRO A 720 30.10 13.64 -11.58
N ASN A 721 30.75 12.72 -10.84
CA ASN A 721 32.17 12.27 -10.84
C ASN A 721 33.01 12.91 -9.70
N ILE A 722 33.86 12.22 -8.90
CA ILE A 722 34.65 10.99 -9.04
C ILE A 722 34.99 10.38 -7.65
N PHE A 723 35.45 9.14 -7.67
CA PHE A 723 35.88 8.23 -6.59
C PHE A 723 37.00 8.73 -5.63
N LEU A 724 37.14 7.95 -4.54
CA LEU A 724 38.27 7.73 -3.62
C LEU A 724 38.23 8.47 -2.27
N LEU A 725 38.52 7.70 -1.21
CA LEU A 725 38.96 8.22 0.09
C LEU A 725 40.17 9.12 -0.14
N PRO A 726 40.19 10.40 0.31
CA PRO A 726 41.22 10.76 1.29
C PRO A 726 40.95 12.00 2.18
N THR A 727 41.89 12.13 3.12
CA THR A 727 42.24 13.16 4.10
C THR A 727 42.60 14.55 3.55
N ASP A 728 41.76 15.18 2.72
CA ASP A 728 42.06 16.52 2.17
C ASP A 728 41.41 17.69 2.98
N PRO A 729 42.18 18.61 3.58
CA PRO A 729 41.68 19.79 4.29
C PRO A 729 41.08 20.89 3.38
N SER A 730 41.06 20.72 2.05
CA SER A 730 40.59 21.74 1.10
C SER A 730 39.05 21.80 0.90
N LEU A 731 38.25 21.06 1.67
CA LEU A 731 36.78 21.25 1.78
C LEU A 731 36.37 22.52 2.56
N LEU A 732 37.35 23.39 2.90
CA LEU A 732 37.13 24.72 3.46
C LEU A 732 36.58 25.70 2.41
N VAL A 733 35.36 25.47 1.92
CA VAL A 733 34.53 26.53 1.34
C VAL A 733 33.08 26.35 1.81
N ALA A 734 32.74 27.13 2.84
CA ALA A 734 31.40 27.43 3.35
C ALA A 734 30.34 26.31 3.26
N ALA A 735 30.25 25.47 4.29
CA ALA A 735 29.03 24.68 4.50
C ALA A 735 27.80 25.63 4.46
N GLN A 736 26.81 25.34 3.62
CA GLN A 736 25.53 26.07 3.61
C GLN A 736 24.57 25.55 4.70
N GLN A 737 24.81 24.35 5.24
CA GLN A 737 23.99 23.67 6.25
C GLN A 737 24.86 22.86 7.21
N LEU A 738 24.36 22.64 8.43
CA LEU A 738 25.02 21.86 9.49
C LEU A 738 25.20 20.40 9.05
N ARG A 739 26.42 19.86 9.15
CA ARG A 739 26.72 18.46 8.81
C ARG A 739 27.47 17.76 9.93
N VAL A 740 27.22 16.45 10.07
CA VAL A 740 27.89 15.57 11.04
C VAL A 740 28.43 14.33 10.34
N TYR A 741 29.70 13.99 10.58
CA TYR A 741 30.36 12.83 9.98
C TYR A 741 31.41 12.20 10.92
N PRO A 742 31.49 10.86 11.04
CA PRO A 742 30.54 9.89 10.52
C PRO A 742 29.19 9.98 11.27
N ASN A 743 28.12 9.52 10.62
CA ASN A 743 26.80 9.37 11.25
C ASN A 743 26.14 8.12 10.63
N PRO A 744 26.12 6.96 11.31
CA PRO A 744 26.35 6.80 12.76
C PRO A 744 27.78 7.10 13.24
N ALA A 745 27.89 7.67 14.43
CA ALA A 745 29.14 7.94 15.14
C ALA A 745 29.31 6.93 16.28
N LYS A 746 30.56 6.58 16.59
CA LYS A 746 30.89 5.89 17.85
C LYS A 746 31.14 6.95 18.92
N ASP A 747 32.39 7.06 19.37
CA ASP A 747 32.79 8.04 20.38
C ASP A 747 33.20 9.40 19.83
N LYS A 748 33.54 9.49 18.53
CA LYS A 748 34.08 10.71 17.90
C LYS A 748 33.39 11.00 16.58
N PHE A 749 33.10 12.28 16.34
CA PHE A 749 32.57 12.77 15.07
C PHE A 749 33.01 14.20 14.79
N GLN A 750 32.81 14.64 13.55
CA GLN A 750 33.08 15.99 13.09
C GLN A 750 31.78 16.73 12.85
N VAL A 751 31.72 18.01 13.23
CA VAL A 751 30.60 18.92 12.96
C VAL A 751 31.09 20.04 12.07
N ALA A 752 30.59 20.11 10.84
CA ALA A 752 30.86 21.24 9.96
C ALA A 752 29.78 22.31 10.15
N LEU A 753 30.16 23.47 10.66
CA LEU A 753 29.26 24.59 10.90
C LEU A 753 29.08 25.44 9.63
N PRO A 754 27.85 25.88 9.31
CA PRO A 754 27.60 26.84 8.26
C PRO A 754 28.43 28.12 8.38
N ALA A 755 28.89 28.65 7.25
CA ALA A 755 29.59 29.95 7.20
C ALA A 755 28.69 31.13 7.62
N SER A 756 27.37 30.95 7.57
CA SER A 756 26.37 31.91 8.03
C SER A 756 26.32 32.09 9.56
N TYR A 757 26.99 31.23 10.33
CA TYR A 757 27.03 31.37 11.80
C TYR A 757 28.14 32.31 12.23
N GLN A 758 27.76 33.43 12.85
CA GLN A 758 28.67 34.46 13.34
C GLN A 758 28.67 34.45 14.87
N GLY A 759 29.86 34.48 15.49
CA GLY A 759 30.03 34.48 16.94
C GLY A 759 30.25 33.10 17.58
N THR A 760 30.23 33.05 18.92
CA THR A 760 30.44 31.83 19.70
C THR A 760 29.20 30.93 19.67
N VAL A 761 29.42 29.63 19.42
CA VAL A 761 28.38 28.61 19.51
C VAL A 761 28.75 27.52 20.51
N SER A 762 27.74 26.92 21.16
CA SER A 762 27.87 25.74 22.01
C SER A 762 27.10 24.55 21.43
N LEU A 763 27.54 23.33 21.76
CA LEU A 763 26.91 22.09 21.30
C LEU A 763 26.27 21.33 22.45
N GLN A 764 25.08 20.78 22.21
CA GLN A 764 24.37 19.91 23.14
C GLN A 764 23.86 18.67 22.42
N LEU A 765 23.86 17.53 23.09
CA LEU A 765 23.14 16.34 22.62
C LEU A 765 21.88 16.17 23.44
N VAL A 766 20.76 15.98 22.77
CA VAL A 766 19.48 15.69 23.40
C VAL A 766 19.05 14.29 22.98
N ASP A 767 18.87 13.38 23.92
CA ASP A 767 18.36 12.04 23.59
C ASP A 767 16.87 12.11 23.18
N ILE A 768 16.31 11.02 22.66
CA ILE A 768 14.89 10.95 22.31
C ILE A 768 13.93 11.08 23.52
N LEU A 769 14.45 10.99 24.74
CA LEU A 769 13.72 11.17 25.99
C LEU A 769 13.77 12.64 26.48
N GLY A 770 14.52 13.50 25.79
CA GLY A 770 14.68 14.92 26.13
C GLY A 770 15.80 15.24 27.11
N HIS A 771 16.60 14.24 27.54
CA HIS A 771 17.73 14.50 28.42
C HIS A 771 18.85 15.22 27.67
N VAL A 772 19.37 16.27 28.28
CA VAL A 772 20.42 17.12 27.71
C VAL A 772 21.78 16.66 28.23
N HIS A 773 22.63 16.19 27.32
CA HIS A 773 24.04 15.89 27.56
C HIS A 773 24.89 17.08 27.06
N GLN A 774 25.57 17.74 27.99
CA GLN A 774 26.45 18.86 27.68
C GLN A 774 27.77 18.34 27.09
N ILE A 775 28.14 18.84 25.91
CA ILE A 775 29.46 18.57 25.33
C ILE A 775 30.43 19.59 25.93
N ALA A 776 31.41 19.12 26.70
CA ALA A 776 32.38 19.98 27.36
C ALA A 776 33.24 20.78 26.34
N ASN A 777 33.61 22.02 26.70
CA ASN A 777 34.55 22.90 25.99
C ASN A 777 34.17 23.31 24.55
N THR A 778 32.96 23.81 24.32
CA THR A 778 32.63 24.50 23.05
C THR A 778 32.43 26.00 23.26
N GLU A 779 33.52 26.73 23.47
CA GLU A 779 33.60 28.12 23.02
C GLU A 779 34.30 28.13 21.66
N VAL A 780 33.53 28.08 20.58
CA VAL A 780 34.06 27.98 19.22
C VAL A 780 33.95 29.33 18.52
N ARG A 781 35.08 29.86 18.01
CA ARG A 781 35.11 31.12 17.26
C ARG A 781 34.97 30.87 15.75
N ALA A 782 33.87 31.38 15.20
CA ALA A 782 33.53 31.59 13.79
C ALA A 782 32.94 30.40 12.98
N GLY A 783 31.90 30.70 12.20
CA GLY A 783 31.26 29.78 11.24
C GLY A 783 32.13 29.48 10.04
N GLY A 784 31.88 28.34 9.40
CA GLY A 784 32.75 27.76 8.37
C GLY A 784 33.88 26.88 8.93
N THR A 785 33.85 26.59 10.25
CA THR A 785 34.81 25.72 10.93
C THR A 785 34.31 24.28 11.04
N ILE A 786 35.24 23.33 11.10
CA ILE A 786 34.97 21.92 11.41
C ILE A 786 35.38 21.69 12.86
N LEU A 787 34.45 21.15 13.65
CA LEU A 787 34.66 20.82 15.05
C LEU A 787 34.85 19.32 15.20
N ASN A 788 35.94 18.91 15.83
CA ASN A 788 36.09 17.52 16.27
C ASN A 788 35.43 17.39 17.64
N VAL A 789 34.43 16.53 17.74
CA VAL A 789 33.65 16.29 18.95
C VAL A 789 33.96 14.90 19.47
N ASP A 790 34.34 14.82 20.75
CA ASP A 790 34.56 13.57 21.48
C ASP A 790 33.50 13.44 22.57
N VAL A 791 32.67 12.40 22.46
CA VAL A 791 31.58 12.09 23.39
C VAL A 791 31.87 10.85 24.22
N ALA A 792 33.06 10.24 24.11
CA ALA A 792 33.45 9.10 24.96
C ALA A 792 33.24 9.36 26.46
N PRO A 793 33.54 10.57 26.99
CA PRO A 793 33.35 10.87 28.42
C PRO A 793 31.88 10.87 28.85
N LEU A 794 30.94 11.06 27.92
CA LEU A 794 29.51 11.14 28.19
C LEU A 794 28.86 9.76 28.37
N LYS A 795 29.57 8.67 28.01
CA LYS A 795 29.09 7.27 28.12
C LYS A 795 27.66 7.10 27.57
N LEU A 796 27.42 7.64 26.38
CA LEU A 796 26.11 7.64 25.75
C LEU A 796 25.69 6.21 25.38
N ALA A 797 24.41 5.92 25.52
CA ALA A 797 23.84 4.66 25.07
C ALA A 797 23.71 4.66 23.54
N ARG A 798 23.72 3.47 22.94
CA ARG A 798 23.41 3.32 21.50
C ARG A 798 22.02 3.87 21.22
N GLY A 799 21.89 4.77 20.26
CA GLY A 799 20.60 5.39 19.99
C GLY A 799 20.63 6.65 19.14
N VAL A 800 19.45 7.23 18.94
CA VAL A 800 19.29 8.50 18.22
C VAL A 800 19.40 9.64 19.22
N TYR A 801 20.21 10.63 18.87
CA TYR A 801 20.38 11.89 19.57
C TYR A 801 20.11 13.05 18.60
N PHE A 802 19.71 14.19 19.14
CA PHE A 802 19.64 15.46 18.44
C PHE A 802 20.83 16.30 18.85
N LEU A 803 21.74 16.55 17.91
CA LEU A 803 22.81 17.51 18.09
C LEU A 803 22.24 18.91 17.86
N LYS A 804 22.21 19.69 18.93
CA LYS A 804 21.77 21.07 18.93
C LYS A 804 22.96 22.02 18.94
N VAL A 805 22.88 23.05 18.11
CA VAL A 805 23.85 24.15 18.06
C VAL A 805 23.18 25.40 18.62
N HIS A 806 23.73 25.95 19.69
CA HIS A 806 23.20 27.15 20.34
C HIS A 806 24.13 28.33 20.11
N GLY A 807 23.57 29.49 19.75
CA GLY A 807 24.22 30.78 19.86
C GLY A 807 23.86 31.45 21.18
N LYS A 808 24.41 32.65 21.44
CA LYS A 808 24.31 33.37 22.73
C LYS A 808 22.93 33.31 23.41
N ASN A 809 21.82 33.43 22.66
CA ASN A 809 20.46 33.42 23.20
C ASN A 809 19.43 32.60 22.37
N LYS A 810 19.85 31.74 21.44
CA LYS A 810 18.89 30.96 20.62
C LYS A 810 19.51 29.68 20.03
N GLU A 811 18.67 28.67 19.83
CA GLU A 811 19.03 27.52 19.00
C GLU A 811 19.21 27.99 17.55
N LEU A 812 20.36 27.66 16.95
CA LEU A 812 20.72 28.03 15.58
C LEU A 812 20.45 26.90 14.59
N ALA A 813 20.58 25.64 15.03
CA ALA A 813 20.23 24.45 14.26
C ALA A 813 20.16 23.21 15.15
N THR A 814 19.43 22.22 14.64
CA THR A 814 19.38 20.87 15.18
C THR A 814 19.57 19.87 14.04
N THR A 815 20.35 18.82 14.27
CA THR A 815 20.50 17.70 13.33
C THR A 815 20.52 16.37 14.05
N LYS A 816 20.12 15.30 13.36
CA LYS A 816 20.09 13.95 13.90
C LYS A 816 21.50 13.38 13.95
N LEU A 817 21.88 12.78 15.08
CA LEU A 817 23.09 11.99 15.27
C LEU A 817 22.70 10.59 15.77
N VAL A 818 23.29 9.54 15.22
CA VAL A 818 23.15 8.17 15.73
C VAL A 818 24.44 7.80 16.45
N ILE A 819 24.35 7.34 17.70
CA ILE A 819 25.48 6.80 18.47
C ILE A 819 25.43 5.27 18.40
N GLU A 820 26.55 4.64 18.01
CA GLU A 820 26.77 3.20 17.83
C GLU A 820 27.60 2.54 18.93
#